data_AF-A0A6V8DZI5-F1
#
_entry.id   AF-A0A6V8DZI5-F1
#
_cell.length_a   1.000
_cell.length_b   1.000
_cell.length_c   1.000
_cell.angle_alpha   90.00
_cell.angle_beta   90.00
_cell.angle_gamma   90.00
#
_symmetry.space_group_name_H-M   'P 1'
#
loop_
_entity.id
_entity.type
_entity.pdbx_description
1 polymer ?
#
loop_
_entity_poly.entity_id
_entity_poly.type
_entity_poly.pdbx_seq_one_letter_code
_entity_poly.pdbx_strand_id
1 'polypeptide(L)'
;MSDNPPELKENDFAKGRSRFRRYQHTLVELPSRLRLAAQSAWRGKERGMAVIAGVFLASLVITTVLAYGVGLSQLFFEESLDSEPFDAKIEFARTPVENASGWSNNTTTMTEVCDELMDEFSEFNDCTLVLGRQGIHSGGFFNIDFVVAQPLEMRSISDNENPLWDPMDFDYPETLDAGPPISDKRAIRFLGPEAFDGELADRLGENIIAGLGEWPTPENMSLNRGIILPSTIASEAQAKVGDVLEELTFAYVVDESTLFEASVTEENCAGEITPENNEMMYCRMSMTVENLTVLGIYEPWDFGNPTLPFNPIFTTWEVLEESQRETLINYDHMYLGVTIDRGQLPTTSTADAAEWLENLGTEVQDGNYTDEGVELYYTDIVSGTITFLNIFLGLIQIFDYIIMIPIVFLSIAVLIYGLVLSLEQRRREVSIHRVIGADGQSLQGMVLLELFVMSSVAWLIGYLLALMAVPIVLSAVGFMEFRTGDFNVNPTLGFGSTLFTAITTLGLAMIFGRSRARDFLELEIEEGVRKTTVKAEPKRWLHWTAFLFGMLAVIDTWLEMNGSEDGIVSNFFIEGLIGIIGPFALWIGGALLLGRIGAKGPQIMQLIFGRSPILNDVKRGLKGSGSAESVNRLAVIMLLTLSIVTLAAVQGYTGTLVDEKTADATVGSDLQISTEQDINSTALLSLVNEFADADVTPVATSVPEITLADEQGGDSLQTFVLFDGNEDVLRWSEQSIPGTSISSAMDGYSNNGFTAGQDSAYSLDLPGSDRGGDENRLDDVLLQPGDEKSREITFVWEDIQFNFTSGGSEESDPLALFEAYTLLMDADWSGLNLSNQDLNERDLG
;
A
#
# COMPACT_ATOMS: atom_id res chain seq x y z
N MET A 1 -69.53 -9.46 38.25
CA MET A 1 -69.07 -8.94 39.55
C MET A 1 -68.82 -10.15 40.44
N SER A 2 -67.57 -10.41 40.80
CA SER A 2 -67.24 -11.43 41.81
C SER A 2 -67.03 -10.71 43.15
N ASP A 3 -67.81 -11.10 44.15
CA ASP A 3 -67.93 -10.43 45.47
C ASP A 3 -66.80 -10.77 46.46
N ASN A 4 -65.54 -10.71 46.04
CA ASN A 4 -64.42 -10.70 46.98
C ASN A 4 -63.31 -9.79 46.44
N PRO A 5 -63.03 -8.64 47.07
CA PRO A 5 -61.81 -7.89 46.76
C PRO A 5 -60.62 -8.78 47.14
N PRO A 6 -59.63 -9.01 46.25
CA PRO A 6 -58.45 -9.75 46.62
C PRO A 6 -57.74 -9.01 47.77
N GLU A 7 -57.59 -9.67 48.92
CA GLU A 7 -56.76 -9.18 50.01
C GLU A 7 -55.32 -9.11 49.52
N LEU A 8 -54.85 -7.89 49.27
CA LEU A 8 -53.46 -7.61 48.92
C LEU A 8 -52.58 -7.96 50.12
N LYS A 9 -51.74 -8.98 49.97
CA LYS A 9 -50.76 -9.40 50.98
C LYS A 9 -49.60 -8.41 50.99
N GLU A 10 -48.87 -8.34 52.10
CA GLU A 10 -47.71 -7.44 52.25
C GLU A 10 -46.63 -7.67 51.15
N ASN A 11 -46.56 -8.90 50.63
CA ASN A 11 -45.70 -9.33 49.53
C ASN A 11 -46.17 -8.86 48.13
N ASP A 12 -47.41 -8.40 48.01
CA ASP A 12 -47.97 -7.88 46.76
C ASP A 12 -47.53 -6.42 46.53
N PHE A 13 -47.18 -5.70 47.61
CA PHE A 13 -46.62 -4.36 47.56
C PHE A 13 -45.11 -4.35 47.31
N ALA A 14 -44.63 -3.39 46.51
CA ALA A 14 -43.22 -3.29 46.10
C ALA A 14 -42.21 -3.23 47.28
N LYS A 15 -42.63 -2.70 48.44
CA LYS A 15 -41.80 -2.61 49.66
C LYS A 15 -41.62 -3.95 50.39
N GLY A 16 -42.55 -4.91 50.24
CA GLY A 16 -42.53 -6.20 50.96
C GLY A 16 -41.85 -7.36 50.22
N ARG A 17 -41.44 -7.19 48.95
CA ARG A 17 -40.84 -8.28 48.14
C ARG A 17 -39.36 -8.49 48.44
N SER A 18 -38.92 -9.75 48.54
CA SER A 18 -37.49 -10.12 48.55
C SER A 18 -36.81 -9.73 47.23
N ARG A 19 -35.48 -9.51 47.24
CA ARG A 19 -34.72 -9.10 46.04
C ARG A 19 -34.97 -10.05 44.86
N PHE A 20 -34.94 -11.36 45.10
CA PHE A 20 -35.18 -12.38 44.09
C PHE A 20 -36.60 -12.32 43.49
N ARG A 21 -37.61 -12.13 44.35
CA ARG A 21 -39.01 -12.04 43.91
C ARG A 21 -39.31 -10.74 43.16
N ARG A 22 -38.56 -9.66 43.41
CA ARG A 22 -38.59 -8.45 42.58
C ARG A 22 -38.01 -8.72 41.19
N TYR A 23 -36.85 -9.38 41.10
CA TYR A 23 -36.27 -9.75 39.80
C TYR A 23 -37.20 -10.65 38.98
N GLN A 24 -37.78 -11.69 39.61
CA GLN A 24 -38.76 -12.56 38.94
C GLN A 24 -39.99 -11.78 38.45
N HIS A 25 -40.54 -10.89 39.26
CA HIS A 25 -41.68 -10.07 38.84
C HIS A 25 -41.32 -9.09 37.72
N THR A 26 -40.13 -8.48 37.78
CA THR A 26 -39.64 -7.61 36.71
C THR A 26 -39.46 -8.37 35.40
N LEU A 27 -38.96 -9.62 35.45
CA LEU A 27 -38.83 -10.48 34.27
C LEU A 27 -40.19 -10.89 33.69
N VAL A 28 -41.16 -11.22 34.54
CA VAL A 28 -42.53 -11.58 34.11
C VAL A 28 -43.26 -10.40 33.48
N GLU A 29 -43.05 -9.18 33.99
CA GLU A 29 -43.66 -7.97 33.43
C GLU A 29 -42.88 -7.40 32.23
N LEU A 30 -41.64 -7.81 32.01
CA LEU A 30 -40.75 -7.28 30.97
C LEU A 30 -41.37 -7.30 29.56
N PRO A 31 -42.01 -8.40 29.10
CA PRO A 31 -42.60 -8.44 27.75
C PRO A 31 -43.74 -7.43 27.60
N SER A 32 -44.55 -7.24 28.64
CA SER A 32 -45.65 -6.27 28.64
C SER A 32 -45.11 -4.83 28.63
N ARG A 33 -44.05 -4.56 29.39
CA ARG A 33 -43.38 -3.25 29.43
C ARG A 33 -42.68 -2.93 28.10
N LEU A 34 -42.01 -3.90 27.50
CA LEU A 34 -41.39 -3.78 26.16
C LEU A 34 -42.44 -3.52 25.08
N ARG A 35 -43.57 -4.24 25.11
CA ARG A 35 -44.68 -3.99 24.19
C ARG A 35 -45.24 -2.57 24.34
N LEU A 36 -45.48 -2.11 25.55
CA LEU A 36 -45.98 -0.76 25.82
C LEU A 36 -44.99 0.30 25.35
N ALA A 37 -43.69 0.10 25.62
CA ALA A 37 -42.63 0.98 25.19
C ALA A 37 -42.45 1.01 23.66
N ALA A 38 -42.60 -0.13 22.98
CA ALA A 38 -42.59 -0.18 21.52
C ALA A 38 -43.78 0.61 20.94
N GLN A 39 -44.96 0.49 21.54
CA GLN A 39 -46.14 1.24 21.12
C GLN A 39 -46.03 2.74 21.39
N SER A 40 -45.46 3.15 22.53
CA SER A 40 -45.25 4.57 22.83
C SER A 40 -44.15 5.18 21.97
N ALA A 41 -43.06 4.45 21.72
CA ALA A 41 -41.99 4.83 20.80
C ALA A 41 -42.54 5.08 19.38
N TRP A 42 -43.38 4.18 18.86
CA TRP A 42 -43.95 4.32 17.51
C TRP A 42 -44.98 5.45 17.37
N ARG A 43 -45.74 5.75 18.44
CA ARG A 43 -46.72 6.84 18.44
C ARG A 43 -46.06 8.22 18.49
N GLY A 44 -44.89 8.33 19.11
CA GLY A 44 -44.10 9.56 19.19
C GLY A 44 -43.10 9.73 18.03
N LYS A 45 -43.56 9.66 16.77
CA LYS A 45 -42.68 9.62 15.57
C LYS A 45 -41.62 10.72 15.54
N GLU A 46 -42.01 11.98 15.79
CA GLU A 46 -41.07 13.12 15.82
C GLU A 46 -40.05 13.05 16.98
N ARG A 47 -40.39 12.32 18.05
CA ARG A 47 -39.63 12.23 19.31
C ARG A 47 -38.55 11.15 19.28
N GLY A 48 -38.81 10.08 18.52
CA GLY A 48 -37.89 8.96 18.35
C GLY A 48 -36.88 9.15 17.22
N MET A 49 -37.22 9.95 16.20
CA MET A 49 -36.40 10.12 14.99
C MET A 49 -34.96 10.58 15.26
N ALA A 50 -34.74 11.57 16.13
CA ALA A 50 -33.39 12.06 16.41
C ALA A 50 -32.54 11.06 17.23
N VAL A 51 -33.19 10.29 18.12
CA VAL A 51 -32.53 9.21 18.88
C VAL A 51 -32.18 8.04 17.96
N ILE A 52 -33.11 7.67 17.07
CA ILE A 52 -32.92 6.64 16.05
C ILE A 52 -31.79 7.06 15.12
N ALA A 53 -31.80 8.29 14.60
CA ALA A 53 -30.76 8.80 13.70
C ALA A 53 -29.36 8.76 14.33
N GLY A 54 -29.23 9.16 15.61
CA GLY A 54 -27.96 9.11 16.33
C GLY A 54 -27.41 7.68 16.47
N VAL A 55 -28.23 6.73 16.92
CA VAL A 55 -27.79 5.32 17.08
C VAL A 55 -27.60 4.63 15.73
N PHE A 56 -28.49 4.88 14.77
CA PHE A 56 -28.40 4.35 13.41
C PHE A 56 -27.09 4.77 12.75
N LEU A 57 -26.75 6.07 12.79
CA LEU A 57 -25.53 6.59 12.18
C LEU A 57 -24.28 6.03 12.87
N ALA A 58 -24.27 5.98 14.21
CA ALA A 58 -23.17 5.39 14.96
C ALA A 58 -22.95 3.92 14.59
N SER A 59 -24.04 3.16 14.54
CA SER A 59 -24.00 1.74 14.20
C SER A 59 -23.57 1.52 12.77
N LEU A 60 -24.13 2.28 11.83
CA LEU A 60 -23.78 2.21 10.41
C LEU A 60 -22.28 2.43 10.24
N VAL A 61 -21.75 3.53 10.77
CA VAL A 61 -20.35 3.93 10.56
C VAL A 61 -19.36 2.97 11.21
N ILE A 62 -19.60 2.58 12.47
CA ILE A 62 -18.71 1.60 13.15
C ILE A 62 -18.74 0.26 12.41
N THR A 63 -19.92 -0.19 11.98
CA THR A 63 -20.04 -1.46 11.24
C THR A 63 -19.37 -1.37 9.88
N THR A 64 -19.58 -0.28 9.13
CA THR A 64 -18.97 -0.06 7.82
C THR A 64 -17.46 -0.03 7.91
N VAL A 65 -16.87 0.71 8.86
CA VAL A 65 -15.40 0.77 9.01
C VAL A 65 -14.81 -0.60 9.36
N LEU A 66 -15.41 -1.31 10.32
CA LEU A 66 -14.93 -2.64 10.69
C LEU A 66 -15.08 -3.66 9.55
N ALA A 67 -16.19 -3.61 8.81
CA ALA A 67 -16.44 -4.53 7.69
C ALA A 67 -15.60 -4.17 6.46
N TYR A 68 -15.36 -2.88 6.23
CA TYR A 68 -14.51 -2.36 5.15
C TYR A 68 -13.06 -2.77 5.38
N GLY A 69 -12.52 -2.63 6.59
CA GLY A 69 -11.17 -3.12 6.91
C GLY A 69 -11.01 -4.63 6.70
N VAL A 70 -12.03 -5.43 7.02
CA VAL A 70 -12.03 -6.89 6.72
C VAL A 70 -12.10 -7.15 5.21
N GLY A 71 -12.94 -6.42 4.48
CA GLY A 71 -13.10 -6.62 3.04
C GLY A 71 -11.88 -6.16 2.23
N LEU A 72 -11.25 -5.04 2.58
CA LEU A 72 -9.96 -4.64 2.00
C LEU A 72 -8.90 -5.70 2.26
N SER A 73 -8.84 -6.24 3.48
CA SER A 73 -7.90 -7.32 3.80
C SER A 73 -8.10 -8.56 2.92
N GLN A 74 -9.34 -8.89 2.57
CA GLN A 74 -9.64 -9.99 1.66
C GLN A 74 -9.22 -9.65 0.23
N LEU A 75 -9.56 -8.46 -0.26
CA LEU A 75 -9.21 -8.02 -1.61
C LEU A 75 -7.69 -7.98 -1.82
N PHE A 76 -6.96 -7.33 -0.91
CA PHE A 76 -5.50 -7.26 -1.01
C PHE A 76 -4.83 -8.63 -0.87
N PHE A 77 -5.41 -9.55 -0.10
CA PHE A 77 -4.90 -10.91 0.00
C PHE A 77 -5.13 -11.69 -1.30
N GLU A 78 -6.32 -11.56 -1.91
CA GLU A 78 -6.61 -12.19 -3.20
C GLU A 78 -5.74 -11.61 -4.33
N GLU A 79 -5.61 -10.29 -4.41
CA GLU A 79 -4.75 -9.61 -5.40
C GLU A 79 -3.28 -10.00 -5.25
N SER A 80 -2.77 -10.03 -4.02
CA SER A 80 -1.36 -10.34 -3.79
C SER A 80 -1.04 -11.82 -3.94
N LEU A 81 -2.05 -12.70 -3.92
CA LEU A 81 -1.89 -14.08 -4.33
C LEU A 81 -1.83 -14.16 -5.86
N ASP A 82 -2.63 -13.38 -6.57
CA ASP A 82 -2.67 -13.37 -8.05
C ASP A 82 -1.31 -13.02 -8.67
N SER A 83 -0.55 -12.11 -8.06
CA SER A 83 0.77 -11.70 -8.54
C SER A 83 1.87 -12.78 -8.43
N GLU A 84 1.63 -13.88 -7.70
CA GLU A 84 2.63 -14.93 -7.44
C GLU A 84 2.25 -16.26 -8.11
N PRO A 85 3.04 -16.76 -9.08
CA PRO A 85 2.74 -18.04 -9.73
C PRO A 85 2.96 -19.25 -8.80
N PHE A 86 3.92 -19.16 -7.86
CA PHE A 86 4.21 -20.20 -6.88
C PHE A 86 3.71 -19.80 -5.49
N ASP A 87 2.98 -20.69 -4.81
CA ASP A 87 2.48 -20.42 -3.45
C ASP A 87 3.51 -20.82 -2.38
N ALA A 88 4.38 -21.78 -2.68
CA ALA A 88 5.45 -22.22 -1.79
C ALA A 88 6.71 -22.64 -2.55
N LYS A 89 7.85 -22.46 -1.88
CA LYS A 89 9.17 -22.96 -2.29
C LYS A 89 9.56 -24.08 -1.31
N ILE A 90 9.73 -25.31 -1.79
CA ILE A 90 10.24 -26.42 -0.99
C ILE A 90 11.67 -26.71 -1.42
N GLU A 91 12.60 -26.71 -0.47
CA GLU A 91 14.03 -26.93 -0.70
C GLU A 91 14.54 -28.06 0.21
N PHE A 92 15.82 -28.42 0.13
CA PHE A 92 16.36 -29.42 1.05
C PHE A 92 16.35 -28.89 2.50
N ALA A 93 16.21 -29.78 3.48
CA ALA A 93 16.27 -29.43 4.89
C ALA A 93 17.62 -28.81 5.30
N ARG A 94 18.68 -29.17 4.59
CA ARG A 94 20.06 -28.73 4.83
C ARG A 94 20.80 -28.65 3.50
N THR A 95 21.85 -27.83 3.49
CA THR A 95 22.75 -27.75 2.35
C THR A 95 23.27 -29.15 1.96
N PRO A 96 23.21 -29.50 0.66
CA PRO A 96 23.82 -30.70 0.11
C PRO A 96 25.31 -30.81 0.47
N VAL A 97 25.71 -31.93 1.07
CA VAL A 97 27.12 -32.23 1.37
C VAL A 97 27.43 -33.66 0.96
N GLU A 98 28.56 -33.87 0.29
CA GLU A 98 29.03 -35.21 -0.10
C GLU A 98 29.05 -36.17 1.10
N ASN A 99 28.34 -37.29 0.98
CA ASN A 99 28.16 -38.35 2.00
C ASN A 99 27.22 -38.02 3.18
N ALA A 100 26.48 -36.90 3.14
CA ALA A 100 25.37 -36.65 4.04
C ALA A 100 24.10 -37.39 3.56
N SER A 101 23.25 -37.83 4.49
CA SER A 101 21.90 -38.33 4.20
C SER A 101 20.90 -37.18 4.18
N GLY A 102 19.76 -37.34 3.50
CA GLY A 102 18.67 -36.35 3.50
C GLY A 102 18.52 -35.56 2.20
N TRP A 103 19.29 -35.87 1.15
CA TRP A 103 19.22 -35.20 -0.15
C TRP A 103 19.57 -36.17 -1.28
N SER A 104 19.16 -35.83 -2.50
CA SER A 104 19.48 -36.57 -3.73
C SER A 104 19.93 -35.60 -4.82
N ASN A 105 20.87 -36.03 -5.65
CA ASN A 105 21.35 -35.25 -6.81
C ASN A 105 20.71 -35.68 -8.14
N ASN A 106 19.78 -36.63 -8.08
CA ASN A 106 19.10 -37.15 -9.25
C ASN A 106 17.76 -36.42 -9.46
N THR A 107 17.65 -35.74 -10.61
CA THR A 107 16.41 -35.07 -11.03
C THR A 107 15.18 -35.98 -11.01
N THR A 108 15.33 -37.26 -11.38
CA THR A 108 14.19 -38.20 -11.37
C THR A 108 13.69 -38.49 -9.96
N THR A 109 14.59 -38.63 -8.98
CA THR A 109 14.21 -38.75 -7.57
C THR A 109 13.47 -37.50 -7.09
N MET A 110 13.90 -36.31 -7.50
CA MET A 110 13.22 -35.07 -7.11
C MET A 110 11.85 -34.88 -7.77
N THR A 111 11.65 -35.37 -9.01
CA THR A 111 10.32 -35.45 -9.60
C THR A 111 9.43 -36.44 -8.84
N GLU A 112 9.96 -37.59 -8.41
CA GLU A 112 9.23 -38.54 -7.56
C GLU A 112 8.84 -37.95 -6.19
N VAL A 113 9.66 -37.05 -5.62
CA VAL A 113 9.29 -36.29 -4.41
C VAL A 113 8.06 -35.41 -4.68
N CYS A 114 7.98 -34.74 -5.83
CA CYS A 114 6.79 -33.98 -6.20
C CYS A 114 5.55 -34.89 -6.31
N ASP A 115 5.67 -36.06 -6.94
CA ASP A 115 4.57 -37.03 -7.05
C ASP A 115 4.08 -37.49 -5.65
N GLU A 116 5.00 -37.76 -4.72
CA GLU A 116 4.66 -38.15 -3.35
C GLU A 116 3.98 -37.02 -2.58
N LEU A 117 4.47 -35.78 -2.70
CA LEU A 117 3.83 -34.60 -2.10
C LEU A 117 2.40 -34.41 -2.62
N MET A 118 2.19 -34.58 -3.93
CA MET A 118 0.88 -34.46 -4.57
C MET A 118 -0.09 -35.59 -4.16
N ASP A 119 0.42 -36.79 -3.87
CA ASP A 119 -0.38 -37.93 -3.43
C ASP A 119 -0.72 -37.88 -1.93
N GLU A 120 0.20 -37.39 -1.10
CA GLU A 120 0.03 -37.32 0.37
C GLU A 120 -0.79 -36.10 0.82
N PHE A 121 -0.62 -34.95 0.15
CA PHE A 121 -1.25 -33.69 0.52
C PHE A 121 -2.32 -33.28 -0.49
N SER A 122 -3.58 -33.32 -0.08
CA SER A 122 -4.73 -32.88 -0.89
C SER A 122 -4.81 -31.35 -1.07
N GLU A 123 -3.96 -30.64 -0.34
CA GLU A 123 -3.82 -29.21 -0.30
C GLU A 123 -3.01 -28.68 -1.50
N PHE A 124 -2.18 -29.51 -2.13
CA PHE A 124 -1.39 -29.12 -3.31
C PHE A 124 -2.15 -29.38 -4.61
N ASN A 125 -2.04 -28.44 -5.55
CA ASN A 125 -2.65 -28.50 -6.87
C ASN A 125 -1.64 -28.93 -7.94
N ASP A 126 -0.39 -28.50 -7.79
CA ASP A 126 0.67 -28.72 -8.77
C ASP A 126 2.05 -28.59 -8.12
N CYS A 127 3.03 -29.34 -8.63
CA CYS A 127 4.40 -29.37 -8.12
C CYS A 127 5.40 -29.56 -9.27
N THR A 128 6.43 -28.72 -9.32
CA THR A 128 7.49 -28.84 -10.33
C THR A 128 8.87 -28.66 -9.73
N LEU A 129 9.85 -29.38 -10.28
CA LEU A 129 11.26 -29.16 -9.97
C LEU A 129 11.78 -27.94 -10.73
N VAL A 130 12.35 -26.97 -10.02
CA VAL A 130 12.97 -25.78 -10.58
C VAL A 130 14.46 -25.74 -10.21
N LEU A 131 15.31 -25.55 -11.22
CA LEU A 131 16.71 -25.17 -11.02
C LEU A 131 16.84 -23.68 -11.26
N GLY A 132 17.27 -22.90 -10.28
CA GLY A 132 17.24 -21.44 -10.43
C GLY A 132 17.74 -20.60 -9.26
N ARG A 133 17.67 -21.09 -8.02
CA ARG A 133 18.16 -20.35 -6.85
C ARG A 133 18.61 -21.32 -5.78
N GLN A 134 19.63 -20.93 -5.02
CA GLN A 134 20.06 -21.66 -3.82
C GLN A 134 18.94 -21.81 -2.77
N GLY A 135 19.06 -22.85 -1.96
CA GLY A 135 18.27 -23.06 -0.76
C GLY A 135 18.60 -22.02 0.31
N ILE A 136 17.58 -21.59 1.06
CA ILE A 136 17.72 -20.66 2.18
C ILE A 136 17.95 -21.44 3.49
N HIS A 137 17.40 -22.66 3.58
CA HIS A 137 17.53 -23.64 4.67
C HIS A 137 17.24 -23.10 6.08
N SER A 138 16.46 -22.03 6.17
CA SER A 138 16.27 -21.31 7.42
C SER A 138 14.92 -20.61 7.51
N GLY A 139 14.48 -20.41 8.76
CA GLY A 139 13.16 -19.85 9.05
C GLY A 139 13.20 -18.36 9.36
N GLY A 140 12.25 -17.64 8.77
CA GLY A 140 11.93 -16.25 9.10
C GLY A 140 12.28 -15.25 8.00
N PHE A 141 11.35 -14.33 7.75
CA PHE A 141 11.43 -13.28 6.71
C PHE A 141 12.64 -12.33 6.83
N PHE A 142 13.29 -12.25 8.00
CA PHE A 142 14.44 -11.37 8.25
C PHE A 142 15.76 -12.13 8.53
N ASN A 143 15.90 -13.36 8.05
CA ASN A 143 17.15 -14.10 8.20
C ASN A 143 18.18 -13.66 7.15
N ILE A 144 19.46 -13.60 7.53
CA ILE A 144 20.57 -13.26 6.65
C ILE A 144 20.72 -14.27 5.50
N ASP A 145 20.40 -15.53 5.76
CA ASP A 145 20.47 -16.62 4.76
C ASP A 145 19.59 -16.33 3.53
N PHE A 146 18.53 -15.52 3.70
CA PHE A 146 17.69 -15.04 2.61
C PHE A 146 18.44 -14.15 1.60
N VAL A 147 19.37 -13.34 2.10
CA VAL A 147 20.18 -12.42 1.30
C VAL A 147 21.44 -13.12 0.76
N VAL A 148 21.89 -14.18 1.45
CA VAL A 148 23.03 -15.00 1.05
C VAL A 148 22.69 -15.93 -0.13
N ALA A 149 21.50 -16.54 -0.14
CA ALA A 149 21.11 -17.48 -1.19
C ALA A 149 20.99 -16.79 -2.56
N GLN A 150 21.90 -17.12 -3.49
CA GLN A 150 22.01 -16.49 -4.80
C GLN A 150 21.19 -17.21 -5.90
N PRO A 151 20.70 -16.47 -6.90
CA PRO A 151 20.07 -17.05 -8.09
C PRO A 151 21.10 -17.56 -9.12
N LEU A 152 20.60 -18.24 -10.15
CA LEU A 152 21.33 -18.44 -11.41
C LEU A 152 21.28 -17.13 -12.20
N GLU A 153 22.43 -16.51 -12.39
CA GLU A 153 22.54 -15.18 -13.01
C GLU A 153 22.81 -15.28 -14.50
N MET A 154 22.09 -14.51 -15.30
CA MET A 154 22.37 -14.38 -16.72
C MET A 154 23.69 -13.65 -16.94
N ARG A 155 24.48 -14.14 -17.89
CA ARG A 155 25.76 -13.52 -18.29
C ARG A 155 25.73 -13.03 -19.72
N SER A 156 25.37 -13.90 -20.65
CA SER A 156 25.30 -13.53 -22.06
C SER A 156 24.35 -14.43 -22.83
N ILE A 157 23.79 -13.89 -23.89
CA ILE A 157 23.13 -14.63 -24.96
C ILE A 157 23.87 -14.27 -26.24
N SER A 158 24.07 -15.23 -27.14
CA SER A 158 24.62 -14.95 -28.47
C SER A 158 23.79 -15.63 -29.56
N ASP A 159 23.70 -14.92 -30.69
CA ASP A 159 23.03 -15.38 -31.90
C ASP A 159 23.78 -14.83 -33.11
N ASN A 160 24.18 -15.72 -34.02
CA ASN A 160 24.85 -15.37 -35.27
C ASN A 160 23.94 -14.58 -36.24
N GLU A 161 22.61 -14.72 -36.14
CA GLU A 161 21.66 -13.98 -36.99
C GLU A 161 21.34 -12.59 -36.44
N ASN A 162 21.37 -12.43 -35.11
CA ASN A 162 21.05 -11.17 -34.43
C ASN A 162 22.23 -10.66 -33.58
N PRO A 163 23.00 -9.68 -34.10
CA PRO A 163 24.17 -9.14 -33.40
C PRO A 163 23.82 -8.24 -32.21
N LEU A 164 22.53 -7.96 -31.97
CA LEU A 164 22.08 -7.14 -30.83
C LEU A 164 22.19 -7.87 -29.48
N TRP A 165 22.35 -9.18 -29.50
CA TRP A 165 22.54 -9.98 -28.27
C TRP A 165 23.95 -9.82 -27.66
N ASP A 166 24.98 -9.60 -28.49
CA ASP A 166 26.37 -9.51 -28.04
C ASP A 166 26.68 -8.33 -27.08
N PRO A 167 26.17 -7.10 -27.30
CA PRO A 167 26.41 -5.96 -26.41
C PRO A 167 25.44 -5.88 -25.22
N MET A 168 24.49 -6.81 -25.09
CA MET A 168 23.42 -6.73 -24.10
C MET A 168 23.93 -7.04 -22.69
N ASP A 169 23.60 -6.18 -21.71
CA ASP A 169 23.81 -6.48 -20.30
C ASP A 169 22.50 -6.98 -19.67
N PHE A 170 22.64 -7.92 -18.74
CA PHE A 170 21.54 -8.51 -17.99
C PHE A 170 21.41 -7.86 -16.61
N ASP A 171 21.86 -6.62 -16.45
CA ASP A 171 21.63 -5.82 -15.25
C ASP A 171 20.14 -5.59 -15.00
N TYR A 172 19.76 -5.65 -13.74
CA TYR A 172 18.42 -5.42 -13.24
C TYR A 172 18.45 -4.68 -11.89
N PRO A 173 18.95 -3.42 -11.86
CA PRO A 173 19.16 -2.65 -10.64
C PRO A 173 17.87 -2.35 -9.87
N GLU A 174 16.71 -2.33 -10.53
CA GLU A 174 15.40 -2.10 -9.90
C GLU A 174 15.08 -3.13 -8.82
N THR A 175 15.70 -4.32 -8.88
CA THR A 175 15.58 -5.35 -7.85
C THR A 175 16.20 -4.94 -6.51
N LEU A 176 17.20 -4.07 -6.52
CA LEU A 176 17.86 -3.55 -5.32
C LEU A 176 16.99 -2.50 -4.62
N ASP A 177 16.19 -1.76 -5.38
CA ASP A 177 15.26 -0.76 -4.85
C ASP A 177 13.96 -1.41 -4.35
N ALA A 178 13.51 -2.48 -5.02
CA ALA A 178 12.27 -3.19 -4.72
C ALA A 178 12.42 -4.32 -3.69
N GLY A 179 13.64 -4.71 -3.32
CA GLY A 179 13.90 -5.86 -2.46
C GLY A 179 15.21 -5.79 -1.69
N PRO A 180 15.51 -6.80 -0.85
CA PRO A 180 16.84 -6.90 -0.24
C PRO A 180 17.91 -7.10 -1.32
N PRO A 181 19.16 -6.65 -1.09
CA PRO A 181 20.23 -6.69 -2.09
C PRO A 181 20.73 -8.13 -2.28
N ILE A 182 20.01 -8.91 -3.08
CA ILE A 182 20.33 -10.32 -3.38
C ILE A 182 21.32 -10.38 -4.54
N SER A 183 20.90 -9.93 -5.72
CA SER A 183 21.68 -9.90 -6.96
C SER A 183 21.11 -8.78 -7.82
N ASP A 184 21.97 -8.06 -8.53
CA ASP A 184 21.65 -7.01 -9.48
C ASP A 184 21.52 -7.53 -10.92
N LYS A 185 21.63 -8.84 -11.16
CA LYS A 185 21.51 -9.45 -12.49
C LYS A 185 20.17 -10.17 -12.66
N ARG A 186 19.68 -10.22 -13.91
CA ARG A 186 18.52 -11.04 -14.29
C ARG A 186 18.79 -12.51 -14.00
N ALA A 187 17.82 -13.17 -13.40
CA ALA A 187 17.90 -14.59 -13.13
C ALA A 187 17.39 -15.44 -14.30
N ILE A 188 17.85 -16.69 -14.37
CA ILE A 188 17.28 -17.74 -15.22
C ILE A 188 16.69 -18.88 -14.37
N ARG A 189 15.55 -19.43 -14.80
CA ARG A 189 14.92 -20.59 -14.18
C ARG A 189 14.71 -21.69 -15.19
N PHE A 190 15.19 -22.87 -14.83
CA PHE A 190 14.97 -24.10 -15.56
C PHE A 190 13.84 -24.88 -14.88
N LEU A 191 12.67 -24.88 -15.51
CA LEU A 191 11.45 -25.49 -15.01
C LEU A 191 11.34 -26.95 -15.44
N GLY A 192 10.61 -27.76 -14.67
CA GLY A 192 10.28 -29.13 -15.05
C GLY A 192 9.10 -29.22 -16.01
N PRO A 193 8.89 -30.40 -16.62
CA PRO A 193 7.75 -30.66 -17.51
C PRO A 193 6.41 -30.26 -16.87
N GLU A 194 6.28 -30.43 -15.56
CA GLU A 194 5.06 -30.16 -14.77
C GLU A 194 4.73 -28.67 -14.70
N ALA A 195 5.68 -27.77 -14.97
CA ALA A 195 5.41 -26.33 -15.02
C ALA A 195 4.73 -25.89 -16.35
N PHE A 196 4.68 -26.78 -17.34
CA PHE A 196 4.16 -26.52 -18.68
C PHE A 196 2.80 -27.20 -18.91
N ASP A 197 2.26 -27.85 -17.90
CA ASP A 197 0.86 -28.26 -17.81
C ASP A 197 0.23 -27.85 -16.46
N GLY A 198 -1.03 -28.22 -16.26
CA GLY A 198 -1.70 -27.98 -14.98
C GLY A 198 -1.98 -26.51 -14.65
N GLU A 199 -2.02 -26.23 -13.35
CA GLU A 199 -2.33 -24.91 -12.77
C GLU A 199 -1.13 -23.97 -12.90
N LEU A 200 0.10 -24.49 -12.81
CA LEU A 200 1.31 -23.69 -13.00
C LEU A 200 1.40 -23.11 -14.41
N ALA A 201 1.04 -23.89 -15.43
CA ALA A 201 1.02 -23.42 -16.81
C ALA A 201 -0.02 -22.32 -17.03
N ASP A 202 -1.20 -22.43 -16.41
CA ASP A 202 -2.25 -21.42 -16.51
C ASP A 202 -1.80 -20.10 -15.86
N ARG A 203 -1.18 -20.15 -14.67
CA ARG A 203 -0.68 -18.95 -13.95
C ARG A 203 0.53 -18.30 -14.64
N LEU A 204 1.52 -19.09 -15.04
CA LEU A 204 2.70 -18.57 -15.72
C LEU A 204 2.36 -18.05 -17.12
N GLY A 205 1.35 -18.62 -17.77
CA GLY A 205 0.89 -18.23 -19.09
C GLY A 205 0.02 -16.98 -19.14
N GLU A 206 -0.55 -16.53 -18.02
CA GLU A 206 -1.46 -15.37 -17.97
C GLU A 206 -0.82 -14.07 -18.48
N ASN A 207 0.47 -13.89 -18.18
CA ASN A 207 1.23 -12.70 -18.56
C ASN A 207 1.85 -12.77 -19.96
N ILE A 208 1.61 -13.82 -20.75
CA ILE A 208 2.10 -13.83 -22.14
C ILE A 208 1.38 -12.77 -22.96
N ILE A 209 2.17 -11.90 -23.61
CA ILE A 209 1.63 -10.79 -24.39
C ILE A 209 0.87 -11.35 -25.60
N ALA A 210 -0.40 -10.93 -25.74
CA ALA A 210 -1.27 -11.40 -26.80
C ALA A 210 -0.65 -11.16 -28.19
N GLY A 211 -0.37 -12.25 -28.92
CA GLY A 211 0.24 -12.21 -30.25
C GLY A 211 1.76 -12.39 -30.27
N LEU A 212 2.41 -12.48 -29.10
CA LEU A 212 3.84 -12.76 -28.94
C LEU A 212 4.09 -14.15 -28.29
N GLY A 213 3.33 -15.16 -28.74
CA GLY A 213 3.46 -16.55 -28.31
C GLY A 213 2.29 -17.03 -27.44
N GLU A 214 2.41 -18.26 -26.95
CA GLU A 214 1.53 -18.90 -25.96
C GLU A 214 2.40 -19.74 -25.02
N TRP A 215 1.95 -20.00 -23.77
CA TRP A 215 2.70 -20.84 -22.84
C TRP A 215 2.76 -22.26 -23.43
N PRO A 216 3.96 -22.81 -23.70
CA PRO A 216 4.09 -24.03 -24.47
C PRO A 216 3.68 -25.25 -23.65
N THR A 217 3.20 -26.32 -24.32
CA THR A 217 3.03 -27.62 -23.65
C THR A 217 4.39 -28.26 -23.35
N PRO A 218 4.47 -29.23 -22.42
CA PRO A 218 5.74 -29.84 -22.02
C PRO A 218 6.48 -30.44 -23.21
N GLU A 219 5.75 -31.10 -24.13
CA GLU A 219 6.38 -31.69 -25.32
C GLU A 219 6.89 -30.63 -26.29
N ASN A 220 6.17 -29.52 -26.45
CA ASN A 220 6.59 -28.44 -27.35
C ASN A 220 7.82 -27.70 -26.82
N MET A 221 7.87 -27.48 -25.50
CA MET A 221 9.00 -26.88 -24.81
C MET A 221 10.27 -27.73 -24.93
N SER A 222 10.13 -29.04 -24.72
CA SER A 222 11.20 -30.03 -24.84
C SER A 222 11.74 -30.14 -26.28
N LEU A 223 10.84 -30.33 -27.25
CA LEU A 223 11.19 -30.60 -28.64
C LEU A 223 11.91 -29.43 -29.31
N ASN A 224 11.51 -28.20 -28.99
CA ASN A 224 12.09 -26.99 -29.59
C ASN A 224 13.17 -26.35 -28.72
N ARG A 225 13.50 -26.95 -27.56
CA ARG A 225 14.40 -26.36 -26.55
C ARG A 225 14.01 -24.91 -26.28
N GLY A 226 12.77 -24.74 -25.82
CA GLY A 226 12.16 -23.42 -25.74
C GLY A 226 12.83 -22.49 -24.73
N ILE A 227 12.75 -21.20 -24.98
CA ILE A 227 13.06 -20.12 -24.04
C ILE A 227 11.92 -19.10 -24.07
N ILE A 228 11.56 -18.57 -22.91
CA ILE A 228 10.52 -17.56 -22.73
C ILE A 228 11.18 -16.33 -22.10
N LEU A 229 11.04 -15.19 -22.76
CA LEU A 229 11.76 -13.96 -22.44
C LEU A 229 10.83 -12.90 -21.86
N PRO A 230 11.28 -12.09 -20.89
CA PRO A 230 10.55 -10.89 -20.50
C PRO A 230 10.56 -9.87 -21.64
N SER A 231 9.50 -9.08 -21.74
CA SER A 231 9.34 -8.06 -22.79
C SER A 231 10.45 -7.01 -22.80
N THR A 232 11.04 -6.68 -21.65
CA THR A 232 12.18 -5.75 -21.55
C THR A 232 13.40 -6.26 -22.33
N ILE A 233 13.79 -7.52 -22.08
CA ILE A 233 14.93 -8.17 -22.74
C ILE A 233 14.62 -8.43 -24.22
N ALA A 234 13.41 -8.91 -24.52
CA ALA A 234 13.01 -9.16 -25.89
C ALA A 234 12.95 -7.89 -26.74
N SER A 235 12.52 -6.76 -26.15
CA SER A 235 12.47 -5.47 -26.85
C SER A 235 13.86 -4.92 -27.15
N GLU A 236 14.79 -5.00 -26.19
CA GLU A 236 16.17 -4.52 -26.37
C GLU A 236 16.91 -5.33 -27.43
N ALA A 237 16.78 -6.66 -27.37
CA ALA A 237 17.37 -7.55 -28.36
C ALA A 237 16.60 -7.63 -29.69
N GLN A 238 15.44 -6.95 -29.82
CA GLN A 238 14.49 -7.11 -30.94
C GLN A 238 14.11 -8.58 -31.24
N ALA A 239 14.08 -9.41 -30.21
CA ALA A 239 13.83 -10.85 -30.31
C ALA A 239 12.37 -11.15 -30.66
N LYS A 240 12.15 -12.11 -31.56
CA LYS A 240 10.82 -12.55 -32.00
C LYS A 240 10.59 -14.00 -31.65
N VAL A 241 9.32 -14.34 -31.50
CA VAL A 241 8.91 -15.74 -31.35
C VAL A 241 9.29 -16.52 -32.61
N GLY A 242 10.06 -17.59 -32.41
CA GLY A 242 10.63 -18.43 -33.45
C GLY A 242 12.11 -18.18 -33.73
N ASP A 243 12.72 -17.14 -33.15
CA ASP A 243 14.16 -16.90 -33.25
C ASP A 243 14.94 -17.99 -32.51
N VAL A 244 16.13 -18.33 -33.02
CA VAL A 244 16.98 -19.40 -32.48
C VAL A 244 18.25 -18.79 -31.93
N LEU A 245 18.42 -18.85 -30.61
CA LEU A 245 19.61 -18.43 -29.89
C LEU A 245 20.64 -19.56 -29.94
N GLU A 246 21.88 -19.23 -30.31
CA GLU A 246 22.94 -20.22 -30.49
C GLU A 246 23.51 -20.65 -29.14
N GLU A 247 23.83 -19.68 -28.27
CA GLU A 247 24.45 -19.90 -26.98
C GLU A 247 23.79 -19.02 -25.91
N LEU A 248 23.53 -19.60 -24.74
CA LEU A 248 23.13 -18.89 -23.54
C LEU A 248 24.07 -19.28 -22.40
N THR A 249 24.71 -18.29 -21.80
CA THR A 249 25.62 -18.46 -20.66
C THR A 249 25.01 -17.85 -19.40
N PHE A 250 25.01 -18.63 -18.32
CA PHE A 250 24.59 -18.21 -17.00
C PHE A 250 25.63 -18.61 -15.95
N ALA A 251 25.64 -17.93 -14.80
CA ALA A 251 26.53 -18.20 -13.69
C ALA A 251 25.79 -18.83 -12.52
N TYR A 252 26.44 -19.79 -11.86
CA TYR A 252 25.97 -20.41 -10.62
C TYR A 252 27.05 -20.28 -9.53
N VAL A 253 26.61 -20.15 -8.29
CA VAL A 253 27.51 -20.04 -7.12
C VAL A 253 27.96 -21.42 -6.67
N VAL A 254 29.26 -21.58 -6.39
CA VAL A 254 29.86 -22.82 -5.88
C VAL A 254 30.40 -22.74 -4.47
N ASP A 255 30.75 -21.54 -4.02
CA ASP A 255 31.30 -21.28 -2.69
C ASP A 255 31.03 -19.82 -2.31
N GLU A 256 30.86 -19.54 -1.03
CA GLU A 256 30.59 -18.21 -0.50
C GLU A 256 31.41 -17.92 0.75
N SER A 257 31.75 -16.66 0.97
CA SER A 257 32.40 -16.23 2.20
C SER A 257 32.05 -14.78 2.54
N THR A 258 32.10 -14.44 3.83
CA THR A 258 31.97 -13.04 4.23
C THR A 258 33.20 -12.24 3.77
N LEU A 259 33.02 -10.95 3.46
CA LEU A 259 34.14 -10.04 3.11
C LEU A 259 35.23 -9.99 4.19
N PHE A 260 34.90 -10.25 5.46
CA PHE A 260 35.83 -10.25 6.58
C PHE A 260 36.67 -11.52 6.70
N GLU A 261 36.08 -12.68 6.39
CA GLU A 261 36.79 -13.96 6.45
C GLU A 261 37.65 -14.18 5.20
N ALA A 262 37.19 -13.69 4.04
CA ALA A 262 37.88 -13.74 2.75
C ALA A 262 38.48 -15.11 2.42
N SER A 263 37.73 -16.18 2.71
CA SER A 263 38.15 -17.55 2.42
C SER A 263 38.00 -17.89 0.94
N VAL A 264 37.15 -17.20 0.20
CA VAL A 264 37.11 -17.27 -1.28
C VAL A 264 38.20 -16.36 -1.85
N THR A 265 39.13 -16.95 -2.58
CA THR A 265 40.34 -16.36 -3.15
C THR A 265 40.57 -16.90 -4.56
N GLU A 266 41.41 -16.22 -5.35
CA GLU A 266 41.78 -16.70 -6.70
C GLU A 266 42.46 -18.09 -6.70
N GLU A 267 42.93 -18.58 -5.54
CA GLU A 267 43.56 -19.91 -5.43
C GLU A 267 42.55 -21.07 -5.23
N ASN A 268 41.36 -20.79 -4.65
CA ASN A 268 40.32 -21.81 -4.41
C ASN A 268 39.07 -21.64 -5.28
N CYS A 269 38.85 -20.45 -5.87
CA CYS A 269 37.80 -20.25 -6.85
C CYS A 269 38.35 -20.50 -8.27
N ALA A 270 37.77 -21.46 -8.98
CA ALA A 270 38.10 -21.72 -10.39
C ALA A 270 37.35 -20.79 -11.36
N GLY A 271 36.35 -20.07 -10.86
CA GLY A 271 35.50 -19.15 -11.62
C GLY A 271 35.80 -17.69 -11.30
N GLU A 272 34.78 -16.86 -11.45
CA GLU A 272 34.81 -15.43 -11.16
C GLU A 272 34.49 -15.19 -9.68
N ILE A 273 35.20 -14.26 -9.03
CA ILE A 273 34.88 -13.84 -7.67
C ILE A 273 34.23 -12.48 -7.76
N THR A 274 32.97 -12.38 -7.31
CA THR A 274 32.29 -11.08 -7.26
C THR A 274 31.85 -10.77 -5.82
N PRO A 275 32.22 -9.59 -5.29
CA PRO A 275 31.68 -9.07 -4.05
C PRO A 275 30.29 -8.47 -4.28
N GLU A 276 29.37 -8.69 -3.35
CA GLU A 276 27.99 -8.18 -3.43
C GLU A 276 27.69 -7.20 -2.30
N ASN A 277 26.64 -6.39 -2.48
CA ASN A 277 26.18 -5.39 -1.51
C ASN A 277 25.68 -5.97 -0.18
N ASN A 278 25.55 -7.29 -0.08
CA ASN A 278 25.16 -8.03 1.12
C ASN A 278 26.36 -8.41 2.04
N GLU A 279 27.53 -7.82 1.83
CA GLU A 279 28.78 -8.09 2.55
C GLU A 279 29.39 -9.50 2.32
N MET A 280 28.93 -10.20 1.28
CA MET A 280 29.43 -11.51 0.88
C MET A 280 30.30 -11.43 -0.39
N MET A 281 31.17 -12.43 -0.54
CA MET A 281 31.90 -12.73 -1.78
C MET A 281 31.54 -14.14 -2.23
N TYR A 282 31.23 -14.28 -3.51
CA TYR A 282 30.85 -15.56 -4.09
C TYR A 282 31.84 -15.99 -5.16
N CYS A 283 32.09 -17.29 -5.24
CA CYS A 283 32.72 -17.92 -6.38
C CYS A 283 31.65 -18.35 -7.37
N ARG A 284 31.63 -17.72 -8.54
CA ARG A 284 30.65 -17.96 -9.61
C ARG A 284 31.30 -18.70 -10.78
N MET A 285 30.68 -19.79 -11.21
CA MET A 285 31.09 -20.56 -12.38
C MET A 285 30.08 -20.41 -13.50
N SER A 286 30.56 -20.26 -14.73
CA SER A 286 29.70 -20.16 -15.91
C SER A 286 29.31 -21.54 -16.44
N MET A 287 28.08 -21.65 -16.90
CA MET A 287 27.53 -22.80 -17.61
C MET A 287 26.81 -22.32 -18.87
N THR A 288 26.94 -23.11 -19.93
CA THR A 288 26.45 -22.77 -21.26
C THR A 288 25.40 -23.78 -21.73
N VAL A 289 24.35 -23.28 -22.38
CA VAL A 289 23.32 -24.05 -23.09
C VAL A 289 23.27 -23.62 -24.54
N GLU A 290 23.17 -24.57 -25.46
CA GLU A 290 23.15 -24.31 -26.90
C GLU A 290 21.77 -24.55 -27.54
N ASN A 291 21.51 -23.87 -28.66
CA ASN A 291 20.36 -24.03 -29.55
C ASN A 291 19.01 -23.92 -28.81
N LEU A 292 18.65 -22.70 -28.41
CA LEU A 292 17.38 -22.39 -27.75
C LEU A 292 16.44 -21.65 -28.70
N THR A 293 15.15 -21.97 -28.70
CA THR A 293 14.16 -21.30 -29.58
C THR A 293 13.23 -20.42 -28.76
N VAL A 294 13.05 -19.15 -29.10
CA VAL A 294 12.12 -18.25 -28.42
C VAL A 294 10.68 -18.69 -28.69
N LEU A 295 9.95 -19.13 -27.65
CA LEU A 295 8.57 -19.63 -27.78
C LEU A 295 7.51 -18.63 -27.31
N GLY A 296 7.88 -17.69 -26.44
CA GLY A 296 6.96 -16.68 -25.93
C GLY A 296 7.67 -15.49 -25.32
N ILE A 297 6.96 -14.36 -25.30
CA ILE A 297 7.38 -13.13 -24.62
C ILE A 297 6.29 -12.77 -23.62
N TYR A 298 6.69 -12.57 -22.36
CA TYR A 298 5.75 -12.26 -21.28
C TYR A 298 5.96 -10.84 -20.74
N GLU A 299 4.88 -10.25 -20.24
CA GLU A 299 4.90 -8.99 -19.52
C GLU A 299 5.39 -9.23 -18.08
N PRO A 300 6.48 -8.56 -17.66
CA PRO A 300 6.98 -8.67 -16.28
C PRO A 300 5.87 -8.50 -15.24
N TRP A 301 5.82 -9.40 -14.25
CA TRP A 301 4.96 -9.25 -13.09
C TRP A 301 5.44 -8.09 -12.21
N ASP A 302 4.53 -7.56 -11.40
CA ASP A 302 4.87 -6.67 -10.30
C ASP A 302 5.87 -7.34 -9.35
N PHE A 303 6.68 -6.52 -8.67
CA PHE A 303 7.64 -7.01 -7.68
C PHE A 303 6.92 -7.66 -6.50
N GLY A 304 7.02 -8.99 -6.43
CA GLY A 304 6.40 -9.80 -5.40
C GLY A 304 7.33 -10.11 -4.21
N ASN A 305 7.23 -11.34 -3.70
CA ASN A 305 8.04 -11.84 -2.60
C ASN A 305 9.49 -12.12 -3.07
N PRO A 306 10.50 -11.53 -2.43
CA PRO A 306 11.90 -11.67 -2.87
C PRO A 306 12.50 -13.06 -2.62
N THR A 307 11.71 -14.04 -2.15
CA THR A 307 12.12 -15.45 -2.00
C THR A 307 12.47 -16.05 -3.35
N LEU A 308 11.80 -15.59 -4.40
CA LEU A 308 12.05 -15.97 -5.78
C LEU A 308 12.59 -14.77 -6.56
N PRO A 309 13.58 -14.96 -7.47
CA PRO A 309 14.14 -13.84 -8.23
C PRO A 309 13.10 -13.19 -9.14
N PHE A 310 13.00 -11.86 -9.15
CA PHE A 310 11.99 -11.15 -9.93
C PHE A 310 12.18 -11.33 -11.44
N ASN A 311 11.07 -11.54 -12.15
CA ASN A 311 10.99 -11.52 -13.61
C ASN A 311 12.16 -12.24 -14.33
N PRO A 312 12.34 -13.56 -14.10
CA PRO A 312 13.43 -14.34 -14.66
C PRO A 312 13.18 -14.76 -16.10
N ILE A 313 14.23 -15.16 -16.81
CA ILE A 313 14.11 -15.90 -18.07
C ILE A 313 13.69 -17.34 -17.75
N PHE A 314 12.67 -17.87 -18.45
CA PHE A 314 12.21 -19.25 -18.26
C PHE A 314 12.67 -20.16 -19.39
N THR A 315 13.13 -21.35 -19.03
CA THR A 315 13.38 -22.46 -19.94
C THR A 315 13.08 -23.80 -19.25
N THR A 316 13.21 -24.93 -19.95
CA THR A 316 13.05 -26.27 -19.34
C THR A 316 14.40 -26.82 -18.90
N TRP A 317 14.50 -27.50 -17.75
CA TRP A 317 15.77 -28.15 -17.37
C TRP A 317 16.17 -29.28 -18.34
N GLU A 318 15.27 -29.76 -19.20
CA GLU A 318 15.60 -30.75 -20.22
C GLU A 318 16.59 -30.24 -21.28
N VAL A 319 16.81 -28.92 -21.36
CA VAL A 319 17.85 -28.36 -22.23
C VAL A 319 19.26 -28.66 -21.71
N LEU A 320 19.40 -28.95 -20.41
CA LEU A 320 20.66 -29.23 -19.72
C LEU A 320 21.03 -30.72 -19.79
N GLU A 321 22.33 -30.99 -19.89
CA GLU A 321 22.84 -32.36 -19.76
C GLU A 321 22.62 -32.90 -18.33
N GLU A 322 22.56 -34.22 -18.17
CA GLU A 322 22.37 -34.85 -16.86
C GLU A 322 23.47 -34.46 -15.85
N SER A 323 24.72 -34.37 -16.29
CA SER A 323 25.83 -33.92 -15.44
C SER A 323 25.75 -32.44 -15.05
N GLN A 324 25.18 -31.60 -15.92
CA GLN A 324 24.93 -30.19 -15.61
C GLN A 324 23.85 -30.06 -14.53
N ARG A 325 22.74 -30.81 -14.67
CA ARG A 325 21.66 -30.88 -13.67
C ARG A 325 22.15 -31.38 -12.32
N GLU A 326 22.95 -32.45 -12.33
CA GLU A 326 23.57 -32.99 -11.11
C GLU A 326 24.47 -31.93 -10.42
N THR A 327 25.24 -31.17 -11.20
CA THR A 327 26.11 -30.11 -10.67
C THR A 327 25.30 -29.00 -10.00
N LEU A 328 24.23 -28.53 -10.63
CA LEU A 328 23.38 -27.48 -10.05
C LEU A 328 22.72 -27.93 -8.74
N ILE A 329 22.24 -29.18 -8.67
CA ILE A 329 21.65 -29.74 -7.45
C ILE A 329 22.71 -29.91 -6.35
N ASN A 330 23.94 -30.35 -6.70
CA ASN A 330 25.03 -30.50 -5.73
C ASN A 330 25.43 -29.17 -5.08
N TYR A 331 25.33 -28.06 -5.82
CA TYR A 331 25.57 -26.70 -5.32
C TYR A 331 24.27 -25.99 -4.88
N ASP A 332 23.23 -26.78 -4.61
CA ASP A 332 21.99 -26.34 -3.98
C ASP A 332 21.10 -25.39 -4.81
N HIS A 333 21.36 -25.23 -6.11
CA HIS A 333 20.58 -24.37 -7.01
C HIS A 333 19.24 -25.00 -7.44
N MET A 334 18.52 -25.63 -6.51
CA MET A 334 17.27 -26.31 -6.78
C MET A 334 16.20 -26.00 -5.72
N TYR A 335 14.95 -26.03 -6.15
CA TYR A 335 13.78 -26.08 -5.27
C TYR A 335 12.59 -26.69 -6.00
N LEU A 336 11.61 -27.18 -5.26
CA LEU A 336 10.30 -27.55 -5.79
C LEU A 336 9.38 -26.33 -5.65
N GLY A 337 8.83 -25.87 -6.78
CA GLY A 337 7.79 -24.86 -6.80
C GLY A 337 6.43 -25.54 -6.69
N VAL A 338 5.63 -25.16 -5.70
CA VAL A 338 4.34 -25.79 -5.43
C VAL A 338 3.21 -24.76 -5.47
N THR A 339 2.08 -25.17 -6.03
CA THR A 339 0.81 -24.43 -5.93
C THR A 339 -0.11 -25.10 -4.94
N ILE A 340 -0.81 -24.29 -4.17
CA ILE A 340 -1.77 -24.72 -3.15
C ILE A 340 -3.17 -24.46 -3.70
N ASP A 341 -4.13 -25.32 -3.34
CA ASP A 341 -5.55 -25.04 -3.55
C ASP A 341 -5.96 -23.85 -2.69
N ARG A 342 -5.91 -22.65 -3.29
CA ARG A 342 -6.33 -21.39 -2.66
C ARG A 342 -7.78 -21.43 -2.20
N GLY A 343 -8.62 -22.32 -2.74
CA GLY A 343 -10.00 -22.55 -2.28
C GLY A 343 -10.10 -23.20 -0.90
N GLN A 344 -9.03 -23.85 -0.41
CA GLN A 344 -8.95 -24.46 0.92
C GLN A 344 -8.44 -23.48 1.99
N LEU A 345 -7.89 -22.33 1.60
CA LEU A 345 -7.39 -21.33 2.53
C LEU A 345 -8.53 -20.84 3.45
N PRO A 346 -8.30 -20.81 4.78
CA PRO A 346 -9.28 -20.27 5.72
C PRO A 346 -9.62 -18.80 5.43
N THR A 347 -10.82 -18.54 4.92
CA THR A 347 -11.27 -17.16 4.63
C THR A 347 -11.78 -16.41 5.86
N THR A 348 -11.63 -16.97 7.07
CA THR A 348 -12.13 -16.37 8.31
C THR A 348 -11.26 -15.21 8.78
N SER A 349 -9.95 -15.32 8.63
CA SER A 349 -8.98 -14.25 8.88
C SER A 349 -7.62 -14.57 8.27
N THR A 350 -6.81 -13.54 8.00
CA THR A 350 -5.42 -13.69 7.54
C THR A 350 -4.55 -14.44 8.55
N ALA A 351 -4.82 -14.28 9.85
CA ALA A 351 -4.11 -15.02 10.90
C ALA A 351 -4.44 -16.51 10.91
N ASP A 352 -5.71 -16.88 10.69
CA ASP A 352 -6.10 -18.29 10.57
C ASP A 352 -5.49 -18.93 9.32
N ALA A 353 -5.41 -18.19 8.21
CA ALA A 353 -4.74 -18.63 6.99
C ALA A 353 -3.24 -18.84 7.21
N ALA A 354 -2.55 -17.90 7.87
CA ALA A 354 -1.14 -18.04 8.22
C ALA A 354 -0.87 -19.23 9.16
N GLU A 355 -1.71 -19.43 10.19
CA GLU A 355 -1.59 -20.60 11.09
C GLU A 355 -1.83 -21.91 10.33
N TRP A 356 -2.78 -21.94 9.39
CA TRP A 356 -3.02 -23.11 8.56
C TRP A 356 -1.83 -23.43 7.66
N LEU A 357 -1.24 -22.43 7.00
CA LEU A 357 -0.06 -22.61 6.17
C LEU A 357 1.18 -23.02 6.98
N GLU A 358 1.37 -22.47 8.20
CA GLU A 358 2.46 -22.88 9.09
C GLU A 358 2.32 -24.36 9.51
N ASN A 359 1.10 -24.81 9.77
CA ASN A 359 0.83 -26.22 10.08
C ASN A 359 1.10 -27.12 8.87
N LEU A 360 0.66 -26.72 7.66
CA LEU A 360 0.94 -27.45 6.42
C LEU A 360 2.45 -27.57 6.19
N GLY A 361 3.19 -26.46 6.30
CA GLY A 361 4.65 -26.46 6.18
C GLY A 361 5.34 -27.35 7.21
N THR A 362 4.84 -27.38 8.45
CA THR A 362 5.38 -28.25 9.50
C THR A 362 5.15 -29.73 9.18
N GLU A 363 3.98 -30.08 8.65
CA GLU A 363 3.66 -31.47 8.26
C GLU A 363 4.53 -31.94 7.09
N VAL A 364 4.76 -31.07 6.10
CA VAL A 364 5.68 -31.34 4.99
C VAL A 364 7.11 -31.56 5.48
N GLN A 365 7.59 -30.74 6.43
CA GLN A 365 8.94 -30.83 6.98
C GLN A 365 9.16 -32.05 7.90
N ASP A 366 8.11 -32.54 8.57
CA ASP A 366 8.16 -33.76 9.41
C ASP A 366 8.20 -35.05 8.57
N GLY A 367 7.84 -34.96 7.28
CA GLY A 367 7.87 -36.05 6.32
C GLY A 367 9.29 -36.50 5.92
N ASN A 368 9.38 -37.69 5.34
CA ASN A 368 10.61 -38.20 4.74
C ASN A 368 10.26 -38.89 3.42
N TYR A 369 10.76 -38.34 2.33
CA TYR A 369 10.25 -38.63 0.99
C TYR A 369 11.19 -39.55 0.23
N THR A 370 10.62 -40.42 -0.60
CA THR A 370 11.28 -41.46 -1.41
C THR A 370 12.04 -42.52 -0.61
N ASP A 371 12.45 -43.61 -1.28
CA ASP A 371 13.31 -44.65 -0.70
C ASP A 371 14.72 -44.14 -0.32
N GLU A 372 15.14 -42.99 -0.86
CA GLU A 372 16.43 -42.34 -0.57
C GLU A 372 16.41 -41.52 0.73
N GLY A 373 15.21 -41.22 1.23
CA GLY A 373 15.01 -40.53 2.49
C GLY A 373 15.38 -39.05 2.43
N VAL A 374 14.78 -38.31 1.50
CA VAL A 374 14.98 -36.87 1.29
C VAL A 374 14.25 -36.07 2.38
N GLU A 375 14.98 -35.20 3.07
CA GLU A 375 14.46 -34.28 4.08
C GLU A 375 14.21 -32.92 3.43
N LEU A 376 13.03 -32.35 3.63
CA LEU A 376 12.60 -31.10 2.98
C LEU A 376 12.46 -29.94 3.97
N TYR A 377 12.61 -28.73 3.45
CA TYR A 377 12.30 -27.48 4.10
C TYR A 377 11.24 -26.73 3.32
N TYR A 378 10.15 -26.37 3.99
CA TYR A 378 9.03 -25.65 3.38
C TYR A 378 9.16 -24.15 3.66
N THR A 379 9.34 -23.37 2.61
CA THR A 379 9.32 -21.90 2.64
C THR A 379 8.01 -21.39 2.05
N ASP A 380 7.20 -20.79 2.90
CA ASP A 380 5.91 -20.25 2.54
C ASP A 380 6.03 -18.84 1.92
N ILE A 381 5.66 -18.72 0.65
CA ILE A 381 5.67 -17.43 -0.06
C ILE A 381 4.44 -16.61 0.36
N VAL A 382 3.29 -17.27 0.51
CA VAL A 382 2.00 -16.66 0.87
C VAL A 382 2.04 -16.06 2.29
N SER A 383 2.63 -16.74 3.27
CA SER A 383 2.71 -16.23 4.65
C SER A 383 3.62 -15.00 4.79
N GLY A 384 4.70 -14.91 3.99
CA GLY A 384 5.51 -13.70 3.87
C GLY A 384 4.66 -12.51 3.43
N THR A 385 3.87 -12.72 2.38
CA THR A 385 2.89 -11.75 1.87
C THR A 385 1.84 -11.40 2.92
N ILE A 386 1.25 -12.37 3.63
CA ILE A 386 0.28 -12.12 4.72
C ILE A 386 0.86 -11.22 5.80
N THR A 387 2.14 -11.42 6.17
CA THR A 387 2.79 -10.63 7.21
C THR A 387 2.96 -9.18 6.79
N PHE A 388 3.42 -8.94 5.56
CA PHE A 388 3.49 -7.59 4.98
C PHE A 388 2.11 -6.93 4.92
N LEU A 389 1.11 -7.66 4.41
CA LEU A 389 -0.27 -7.20 4.33
C LEU A 389 -0.84 -6.84 5.70
N ASN A 390 -0.55 -7.62 6.75
CA ASN A 390 -1.01 -7.31 8.11
C ASN A 390 -0.41 -6.00 8.66
N ILE A 391 0.83 -5.66 8.30
CA ILE A 391 1.45 -4.37 8.66
C ILE A 391 0.76 -3.24 7.91
N PHE A 392 0.58 -3.39 6.59
CA PHE A 392 -0.07 -2.39 5.74
C PHE A 392 -1.54 -2.16 6.13
N LEU A 393 -2.29 -3.23 6.38
CA LEU A 393 -3.65 -3.19 6.92
C LEU A 393 -3.70 -2.53 8.28
N GLY A 394 -2.70 -2.75 9.14
CA GLY A 394 -2.56 -2.04 10.40
C GLY A 394 -2.52 -0.52 10.21
N LEU A 395 -1.78 -0.05 9.20
CA LEU A 395 -1.70 1.37 8.84
C LEU A 395 -3.02 1.90 8.28
N ILE A 396 -3.63 1.22 7.29
CA ILE A 396 -4.93 1.63 6.72
C ILE A 396 -6.01 1.67 7.81
N GLN A 397 -6.06 0.68 8.70
CA GLN A 397 -7.03 0.66 9.79
C GLN A 397 -6.84 1.83 10.76
N ILE A 398 -5.60 2.26 11.02
CA ILE A 398 -5.35 3.47 11.80
C ILE A 398 -5.98 4.68 11.11
N PHE A 399 -5.80 4.84 9.80
CA PHE A 399 -6.43 5.91 9.02
C PHE A 399 -7.96 5.84 9.05
N ASP A 400 -8.55 4.67 8.89
CA ASP A 400 -10.01 4.50 8.95
C ASP A 400 -10.57 4.81 10.35
N TYR A 401 -9.83 4.45 11.41
CA TYR A 401 -10.18 4.84 12.77
C TYR A 401 -10.09 6.35 12.97
N ILE A 402 -9.19 7.04 12.26
CA ILE A 402 -9.13 8.51 12.25
C ILE A 402 -10.43 9.11 11.73
N ILE A 403 -11.01 8.54 10.67
CA ILE A 403 -12.27 9.03 10.09
C ILE A 403 -13.47 8.62 10.97
N MET A 404 -13.44 7.45 11.59
CA MET A 404 -14.54 6.91 12.40
C MET A 404 -14.85 7.73 13.66
N ILE A 405 -13.81 8.03 14.47
CA ILE A 405 -13.96 8.61 15.82
C ILE A 405 -14.86 9.86 15.82
N PRO A 406 -14.68 10.82 14.90
CA PRO A 406 -15.41 12.08 14.99
C PRO A 406 -16.86 11.96 14.49
N ILE A 407 -17.12 11.05 13.57
CA ILE A 407 -18.47 10.68 13.17
C ILE A 407 -19.21 10.04 14.35
N VAL A 408 -18.53 9.21 15.15
CA VAL A 408 -19.07 8.70 16.42
C VAL A 408 -19.36 9.85 17.39
N PHE A 409 -18.48 10.85 17.52
CA PHE A 409 -18.77 12.04 18.34
C PHE A 409 -19.98 12.84 17.85
N LEU A 410 -20.13 13.01 16.54
CA LEU A 410 -21.31 13.62 15.94
C LEU A 410 -22.56 12.81 16.27
N SER A 411 -22.51 11.48 16.15
CA SER A 411 -23.63 10.60 16.47
C SER A 411 -24.09 10.75 17.93
N ILE A 412 -23.13 10.89 18.85
CA ILE A 412 -23.39 11.13 20.28
C ILE A 412 -24.02 12.52 20.47
N ALA A 413 -23.53 13.54 19.78
CA ALA A 413 -24.09 14.90 19.86
C ALA A 413 -25.55 14.93 19.38
N VAL A 414 -25.85 14.27 18.26
CA VAL A 414 -27.21 14.11 17.71
C VAL A 414 -28.10 13.34 18.67
N LEU A 415 -27.61 12.23 19.26
CA LEU A 415 -28.34 11.43 20.24
C LEU A 415 -28.70 12.25 21.48
N ILE A 416 -27.74 12.97 22.05
CA ILE A 416 -27.93 13.80 23.24
C ILE A 416 -28.94 14.92 22.95
N TYR A 417 -28.86 15.53 21.76
CA TYR A 417 -29.83 16.54 21.33
C TYR A 417 -31.24 15.97 21.20
N GLY A 418 -31.38 14.85 20.49
CA GLY A 418 -32.65 14.16 20.28
C GLY A 418 -33.31 13.72 21.58
N LEU A 419 -32.52 13.24 22.53
CA LEU A 419 -33.02 12.82 23.83
C LEU A 419 -33.52 13.99 24.68
N VAL A 420 -32.81 15.12 24.70
CA VAL A 420 -33.27 16.32 25.43
C VAL A 420 -34.56 16.86 24.81
N LEU A 421 -34.64 16.93 23.48
CA LEU A 421 -35.85 17.34 22.79
C LEU A 421 -37.04 16.41 23.11
N SER A 422 -36.81 15.10 23.10
CA SER A 422 -37.82 14.09 23.45
C SER A 422 -38.32 14.26 24.89
N LEU A 423 -37.41 14.49 25.84
CA LEU A 423 -37.76 14.76 27.24
C LEU A 423 -38.56 16.06 27.41
N GLU A 424 -38.16 17.15 26.74
CA GLU A 424 -38.87 18.44 26.79
C GLU A 424 -40.30 18.32 26.26
N GLN A 425 -40.50 17.62 25.14
CA GLN A 425 -41.83 17.40 24.55
C GLN A 425 -42.74 16.51 25.42
N ARG A 426 -42.15 15.71 26.33
CA ARG A 426 -42.86 14.81 27.26
C ARG A 426 -43.10 15.42 28.64
N ARG A 427 -42.77 16.69 28.86
CA ARG A 427 -42.96 17.38 30.15
C ARG A 427 -44.38 17.24 30.70
N ARG A 428 -45.40 17.34 29.84
CA ARG A 428 -46.81 17.16 30.25
C ARG A 428 -47.13 15.71 30.65
N GLU A 429 -46.55 14.73 29.98
CA GLU A 429 -46.78 13.31 30.24
C GLU A 429 -46.12 12.89 31.56
N VAL A 430 -44.85 13.30 31.75
CA VAL A 430 -44.08 13.06 32.97
C VAL A 430 -44.77 13.69 34.18
N SER A 431 -45.25 14.93 34.06
CA SER A 431 -45.99 15.60 35.13
C SER A 431 -47.33 14.91 35.46
N ILE A 432 -48.05 14.37 34.48
CA ILE A 432 -49.29 13.57 34.74
C ILE A 432 -48.97 12.31 35.53
N HIS A 433 -48.00 11.51 35.09
CA HIS A 433 -47.62 10.28 35.80
C HIS A 433 -47.13 10.56 37.22
N ARG A 434 -46.48 11.70 37.43
CA ARG A 434 -46.04 12.16 38.73
C ARG A 434 -47.20 12.55 39.66
N VAL A 435 -48.24 13.21 39.14
CA VAL A 435 -49.48 13.49 39.89
C VAL A 435 -50.22 12.21 40.28
N ILE A 436 -50.11 11.15 39.48
CA ILE A 436 -50.66 9.81 39.76
C ILE A 436 -49.84 9.06 40.84
N GLY A 437 -48.68 9.58 41.22
CA GLY A 437 -47.83 9.01 42.29
C GLY A 437 -46.65 8.18 41.79
N ALA A 438 -46.26 8.28 40.52
CA ALA A 438 -45.04 7.66 40.02
C ALA A 438 -43.79 8.31 40.64
N ASP A 439 -42.82 7.49 41.05
CA ASP A 439 -41.53 7.96 41.55
C ASP A 439 -40.56 8.28 40.40
N GLY A 440 -39.50 9.05 40.70
CA GLY A 440 -38.51 9.43 39.69
C GLY A 440 -37.81 8.24 39.05
N GLN A 441 -37.62 7.13 39.78
CA GLN A 441 -37.01 5.91 39.24
C GLN A 441 -37.93 5.17 38.27
N SER A 442 -39.25 5.08 38.55
CA SER A 442 -40.20 4.49 37.59
C SER A 442 -40.34 5.34 36.33
N LEU A 443 -40.33 6.67 36.44
CA LEU A 443 -40.37 7.58 35.28
C LEU A 443 -39.09 7.46 34.44
N GLN A 444 -37.93 7.40 35.09
CA GLN A 444 -36.65 7.16 34.41
C GLN A 444 -36.63 5.79 33.73
N GLY A 445 -37.12 4.74 34.39
CA GLY A 445 -37.19 3.39 33.85
C GLY A 445 -38.09 3.27 32.62
N MET A 446 -39.22 3.99 32.60
CA MET A 446 -40.10 4.07 31.44
C MET A 446 -39.38 4.69 30.23
N VAL A 447 -38.74 5.85 30.41
CA VAL A 447 -38.01 6.54 29.33
C VAL A 447 -36.83 5.71 28.82
N LEU A 448 -36.07 5.08 29.73
CA LEU A 448 -34.93 4.24 29.36
C LEU A 448 -35.34 2.99 28.57
N LEU A 449 -36.49 2.40 28.89
CA LEU A 449 -36.96 1.20 28.20
C LEU A 449 -37.47 1.53 26.79
N GLU A 450 -38.08 2.69 26.59
CA GLU A 450 -38.41 3.20 25.26
C GLU A 450 -37.16 3.53 24.43
N LEU A 451 -36.20 4.22 25.05
CA LEU A 451 -34.91 4.50 24.44
C LEU A 451 -34.24 3.21 23.97
N PHE A 452 -34.18 2.20 24.83
CA PHE A 452 -33.60 0.90 24.52
C PHE A 452 -34.24 0.23 23.30
N VAL A 453 -35.58 0.23 23.21
CA VAL A 453 -36.29 -0.37 22.07
C VAL A 453 -35.98 0.38 20.77
N MET A 454 -36.01 1.72 20.79
CA MET A 454 -35.69 2.54 19.61
C MET A 454 -34.23 2.34 19.16
N SER A 455 -33.29 2.39 20.11
CA SER A 455 -31.87 2.20 19.85
C SER A 455 -31.57 0.80 19.32
N SER A 456 -32.23 -0.25 19.83
CA SER A 456 -32.04 -1.63 19.35
C SER A 456 -32.45 -1.80 17.89
N VAL A 457 -33.59 -1.22 17.49
CA VAL A 457 -34.04 -1.24 16.09
C VAL A 457 -33.11 -0.41 15.21
N ALA A 458 -32.70 0.78 15.68
CA ALA A 458 -31.79 1.65 14.93
C ALA A 458 -30.41 0.99 14.71
N TRP A 459 -29.87 0.33 15.73
CA TRP A 459 -28.64 -0.44 15.65
C TRP A 459 -28.77 -1.57 14.63
N LEU A 460 -29.84 -2.38 14.70
CA LEU A 460 -30.03 -3.50 13.78
C LEU A 460 -30.10 -3.03 12.32
N ILE A 461 -30.84 -1.95 12.05
CA ILE A 461 -30.96 -1.38 10.70
C ILE A 461 -29.61 -0.84 10.21
N GLY A 462 -28.87 -0.12 11.09
CA GLY A 462 -27.56 0.41 10.75
C GLY A 462 -26.54 -0.69 10.46
N TYR A 463 -26.54 -1.75 11.28
CA TYR A 463 -25.68 -2.91 11.11
C TYR A 463 -25.96 -3.66 9.79
N LEU A 464 -27.23 -3.96 9.49
CA LEU A 464 -27.58 -4.67 8.25
C LEU A 464 -27.31 -3.84 7.00
N LEU A 465 -27.57 -2.53 7.05
CA LEU A 465 -27.30 -1.64 5.91
C LEU A 465 -25.80 -1.51 5.66
N ALA A 466 -24.98 -1.44 6.71
CA ALA A 466 -23.53 -1.42 6.57
C ALA A 466 -23.01 -2.67 5.84
N LEU A 467 -23.40 -3.87 6.29
CA LEU A 467 -22.96 -5.11 5.65
C LEU A 467 -23.38 -5.22 4.18
N MET A 468 -24.55 -4.68 3.83
CA MET A 468 -25.03 -4.65 2.45
C MET A 468 -24.29 -3.60 1.59
N ALA A 469 -23.83 -2.51 2.19
CA ALA A 469 -23.20 -1.40 1.47
C ALA A 469 -21.71 -1.64 1.21
N VAL A 470 -21.00 -2.32 2.12
CA VAL A 470 -19.53 -2.46 2.05
C VAL A 470 -19.05 -3.13 0.74
N PRO A 471 -19.64 -4.24 0.24
CA PRO A 471 -19.21 -4.83 -1.03
C PRO A 471 -19.29 -3.85 -2.21
N ILE A 472 -20.31 -2.99 -2.22
CA ILE A 472 -20.49 -1.97 -3.26
C ILE A 472 -19.40 -0.89 -3.15
N VAL A 473 -18.98 -0.54 -1.94
CA VAL A 473 -17.91 0.43 -1.72
C VAL A 473 -16.55 -0.14 -2.11
N LEU A 474 -16.31 -1.42 -1.84
CA LEU A 474 -15.06 -2.11 -2.20
C LEU A 474 -14.92 -2.30 -3.71
N SER A 475 -16.02 -2.32 -4.46
CA SER A 475 -16.00 -2.41 -5.92
C SER A 475 -15.72 -1.07 -6.62
N ALA A 476 -15.21 -0.06 -5.90
CA ALA A 476 -14.93 1.26 -6.43
C ALA A 476 -13.49 1.33 -6.98
N VAL A 477 -13.34 1.69 -8.26
CA VAL A 477 -12.04 1.82 -8.94
C VAL A 477 -11.60 3.29 -9.05
N GLY A 478 -12.49 4.22 -8.68
CA GLY A 478 -12.22 5.66 -8.66
C GLY A 478 -13.33 6.43 -7.93
N PHE A 479 -13.27 7.76 -7.95
CA PHE A 479 -14.30 8.58 -7.28
C PHE A 479 -15.68 8.36 -7.93
N MET A 480 -16.55 7.61 -7.25
CA MET A 480 -17.91 7.27 -7.70
C MET A 480 -17.98 6.40 -8.97
N GLU A 481 -16.88 5.73 -9.35
CA GLU A 481 -16.85 4.72 -10.41
C GLU A 481 -16.83 3.32 -9.78
N PHE A 482 -17.81 2.48 -10.14
CA PHE A 482 -17.93 1.13 -9.62
C PHE A 482 -17.83 0.13 -10.77
N ARG A 483 -16.88 -0.79 -10.67
CA ARG A 483 -16.74 -1.93 -11.57
C ARG A 483 -16.93 -3.21 -10.77
N THR A 484 -17.54 -4.21 -11.38
CA THR A 484 -17.51 -5.55 -10.80
C THR A 484 -16.07 -6.03 -10.94
N GLY A 485 -15.32 -6.03 -9.83
CA GLY A 485 -14.00 -6.64 -9.80
C GLY A 485 -14.09 -8.14 -10.06
N ASP A 486 -12.97 -8.73 -10.46
CA ASP A 486 -12.88 -10.16 -10.73
C ASP A 486 -13.01 -11.00 -9.43
N PHE A 487 -12.78 -10.36 -8.29
CA PHE A 487 -12.82 -10.92 -6.95
C PHE A 487 -14.17 -10.71 -6.21
N ASN A 488 -14.70 -11.76 -5.58
CA ASN A 488 -15.98 -11.73 -4.87
C ASN A 488 -15.81 -11.58 -3.35
N VAL A 489 -15.60 -10.36 -2.89
CA VAL A 489 -15.38 -10.06 -1.47
C VAL A 489 -16.68 -10.12 -0.66
N ASN A 490 -16.72 -10.96 0.37
CA ASN A 490 -17.87 -11.08 1.28
C ASN A 490 -17.47 -10.71 2.73
N PRO A 491 -17.51 -9.41 3.09
CA PRO A 491 -17.07 -8.94 4.38
C PRO A 491 -18.03 -9.42 5.48
N THR A 492 -17.61 -10.40 6.25
CA THR A 492 -18.36 -10.89 7.41
C THR A 492 -17.76 -10.37 8.71
N LEU A 493 -18.62 -9.91 9.61
CA LEU A 493 -18.18 -9.47 10.94
C LEU A 493 -18.32 -10.62 11.94
N GLY A 494 -17.22 -10.94 12.62
CA GLY A 494 -17.23 -11.87 13.73
C GLY A 494 -18.22 -11.50 14.83
N PHE A 495 -18.56 -12.48 15.67
CA PHE A 495 -19.46 -12.25 16.81
C PHE A 495 -18.91 -11.17 17.77
N GLY A 496 -17.59 -11.14 17.97
CA GLY A 496 -16.91 -10.17 18.83
C GLY A 496 -17.10 -8.72 18.36
N SER A 497 -16.86 -8.43 17.09
CA SER A 497 -17.02 -7.09 16.50
C SER A 497 -18.49 -6.67 16.48
N THR A 498 -19.40 -7.59 16.15
CA THR A 498 -20.85 -7.36 16.21
C THR A 498 -21.32 -7.01 17.63
N LEU A 499 -20.84 -7.76 18.63
CA LEU A 499 -21.15 -7.51 20.04
C LEU A 499 -20.53 -6.19 20.52
N PHE A 500 -19.31 -5.88 20.12
CA PHE A 500 -18.65 -4.61 20.42
C PHE A 500 -19.45 -3.43 19.89
N THR A 501 -19.87 -3.47 18.62
CA THR A 501 -20.70 -2.42 18.02
C THR A 501 -22.02 -2.26 18.77
N ALA A 502 -22.67 -3.38 19.12
CA ALA A 502 -23.91 -3.35 19.90
C ALA A 502 -23.72 -2.73 21.29
N ILE A 503 -22.70 -3.17 22.04
CA ILE A 503 -22.40 -2.67 23.39
C ILE A 503 -22.02 -1.18 23.34
N THR A 504 -21.19 -0.77 22.39
CA THR A 504 -20.75 0.61 22.27
C THR A 504 -21.92 1.53 21.93
N THR A 505 -22.70 1.21 20.90
CA THR A 505 -23.81 2.07 20.44
C THR A 505 -24.99 2.07 21.43
N LEU A 506 -25.47 0.90 21.85
CA LEU A 506 -26.59 0.78 22.80
C LEU A 506 -26.17 1.20 24.21
N GLY A 507 -24.97 0.84 24.64
CA GLY A 507 -24.42 1.18 25.95
C GLY A 507 -24.26 2.69 26.11
N LEU A 508 -23.64 3.38 25.14
CA LEU A 508 -23.52 4.84 25.17
C LEU A 508 -24.90 5.52 25.17
N ALA A 509 -25.83 5.07 24.32
CA ALA A 509 -27.21 5.57 24.30
C ALA A 509 -27.87 5.47 25.68
N MET A 510 -27.75 4.31 26.33
CA MET A 510 -28.33 4.06 27.65
C MET A 510 -27.65 4.86 28.77
N ILE A 511 -26.32 5.00 28.74
CA ILE A 511 -25.54 5.78 29.71
C ILE A 511 -25.95 7.26 29.65
N PHE A 512 -25.92 7.85 28.45
CA PHE A 512 -26.30 9.26 28.27
C PHE A 512 -27.79 9.48 28.54
N GLY A 513 -28.64 8.57 28.07
CA GLY A 513 -30.07 8.63 28.33
C GLY A 513 -30.40 8.57 29.81
N ARG A 514 -29.69 7.74 30.57
CA ARG A 514 -29.86 7.63 32.03
C ARG A 514 -29.48 8.93 32.73
N SER A 515 -28.31 9.49 32.40
CA SER A 515 -27.85 10.75 32.98
C SER A 515 -28.83 11.88 32.71
N ARG A 516 -29.24 12.05 31.45
CA ARG A 516 -30.10 13.17 31.03
C ARG A 516 -31.54 13.04 31.51
N ALA A 517 -32.11 11.83 31.50
CA ALA A 517 -33.43 11.60 32.07
C ALA A 517 -33.46 11.91 33.57
N ARG A 518 -32.39 11.56 34.30
CA ARG A 518 -32.24 11.90 35.71
C ARG A 518 -32.18 13.41 35.92
N ASP A 519 -31.30 14.11 35.18
CA ASP A 519 -31.15 15.56 35.29
C ASP A 519 -32.49 16.28 35.04
N PHE A 520 -33.25 15.86 34.02
CA PHE A 520 -34.56 16.43 33.70
C PHE A 520 -35.58 16.20 34.82
N LEU A 521 -35.65 14.99 35.36
CA LEU A 521 -36.60 14.64 36.42
C LEU A 521 -36.29 15.32 37.76
N GLU A 522 -35.01 15.57 38.05
CA GLU A 522 -34.51 16.31 39.23
C GLU A 522 -34.83 17.82 39.11
N LEU A 523 -34.65 18.40 37.92
CA LEU A 523 -34.94 19.82 37.66
C LEU A 523 -36.42 20.16 37.92
N GLU A 524 -37.37 19.30 37.55
CA GLU A 524 -38.80 19.52 37.87
C GLU A 524 -39.10 19.47 39.39
N ILE A 525 -38.31 18.75 40.20
CA ILE A 525 -38.48 18.71 41.68
C ILE A 525 -38.04 20.02 42.29
N GLU A 526 -36.89 20.51 41.83
CA GLU A 526 -36.25 21.68 42.40
C GLU A 526 -36.91 22.98 41.92
N GLU A 527 -37.40 23.06 40.68
CA GLU A 527 -38.11 24.24 40.16
C GLU A 527 -39.45 24.50 40.89
N GLY A 528 -40.04 23.47 41.51
CA GLY A 528 -41.19 23.58 42.40
C GLY A 528 -40.91 24.02 43.84
N VAL A 529 -39.65 24.02 44.31
CA VAL A 529 -39.30 24.20 45.75
C VAL A 529 -38.10 25.13 46.01
N ARG A 530 -37.08 25.18 45.14
CA ARG A 530 -35.84 25.94 45.35
C ARG A 530 -35.54 26.86 44.16
N LYS A 531 -35.46 28.16 44.43
CA LYS A 531 -35.46 29.22 43.40
C LYS A 531 -34.17 29.33 42.56
N THR A 532 -33.07 28.69 42.96
CA THR A 532 -31.83 28.63 42.15
C THR A 532 -31.05 27.35 42.42
N THR A 533 -30.84 26.58 41.35
CA THR A 533 -29.98 25.39 41.33
C THR A 533 -28.63 25.79 40.74
N VAL A 534 -27.53 25.51 41.46
CA VAL A 534 -26.18 25.71 40.95
C VAL A 534 -25.88 24.56 39.99
N LYS A 535 -26.02 24.78 38.68
CA LYS A 535 -25.52 23.84 37.66
C LYS A 535 -24.00 23.72 37.82
N ALA A 536 -23.47 22.50 37.82
CA ALA A 536 -22.03 22.27 37.78
C ALA A 536 -21.45 22.91 36.51
N GLU A 537 -20.44 23.77 36.66
CA GLU A 537 -19.81 24.41 35.52
C GLU A 537 -19.07 23.35 34.68
N PRO A 538 -19.25 23.34 33.35
CA PRO A 538 -18.52 22.40 32.50
C PRO A 538 -17.02 22.67 32.63
N LYS A 539 -16.19 21.62 32.62
CA LYS A 539 -14.72 21.72 32.72
C LYS A 539 -14.13 22.41 31.49
N ARG A 540 -14.20 23.75 31.42
CA ARG A 540 -13.83 24.55 30.25
C ARG A 540 -12.37 24.40 29.85
N TRP A 541 -11.49 24.16 30.82
CA TRP A 541 -10.06 23.99 30.57
C TRP A 541 -9.77 22.83 29.62
N LEU A 542 -10.55 21.74 29.68
CA LEU A 542 -10.33 20.53 28.89
C LEU A 542 -10.52 20.78 27.38
N HIS A 543 -11.49 21.63 27.03
CA HIS A 543 -11.74 21.98 25.64
C HIS A 543 -10.62 22.87 25.08
N TRP A 544 -10.10 23.78 25.92
CA TRP A 544 -8.98 24.65 25.55
C TRP A 544 -7.67 23.88 25.45
N THR A 545 -7.40 22.94 26.35
CA THR A 545 -6.20 22.10 26.27
C THR A 545 -6.23 21.21 25.03
N ALA A 546 -7.38 20.61 24.69
CA ALA A 546 -7.52 19.81 23.47
C ALA A 546 -7.31 20.65 22.20
N PHE A 547 -7.91 21.85 22.15
CA PHE A 547 -7.73 22.77 21.02
C PHE A 547 -6.28 23.25 20.88
N LEU A 548 -5.62 23.61 21.98
CA LEU A 548 -4.22 24.07 21.94
C LEU A 548 -3.27 22.93 21.57
N PHE A 549 -3.50 21.72 22.08
CA PHE A 549 -2.72 20.54 21.71
C PHE A 549 -2.86 20.24 20.21
N GLY A 550 -4.08 20.26 19.68
CA GLY A 550 -4.28 20.04 18.26
C GLY A 550 -3.78 21.19 17.38
N MET A 551 -3.81 22.43 17.87
CA MET A 551 -3.22 23.55 17.16
C MET A 551 -1.70 23.44 17.11
N LEU A 552 -1.06 22.90 18.15
CA LEU A 552 0.39 22.65 18.13
C LEU A 552 0.76 21.75 16.95
N ALA A 553 0.04 20.65 16.74
CA ALA A 553 0.24 19.76 15.58
C ALA A 553 0.14 20.50 14.23
N VAL A 554 -0.86 21.39 14.08
CA VAL A 554 -1.01 22.16 12.83
C VAL A 554 0.14 23.16 12.63
N ILE A 555 0.67 23.76 13.70
CA ILE A 555 1.82 24.66 13.58
C ILE A 555 3.07 23.85 13.19
N ASP A 556 3.24 22.67 13.79
CA ASP A 556 4.34 21.72 13.52
C ASP A 556 4.40 21.39 12.02
N THR A 557 3.33 20.78 11.51
CA THR A 557 3.21 20.41 10.10
C THR A 557 3.30 21.62 9.16
N TRP A 558 2.76 22.77 9.56
CA TRP A 558 2.87 23.97 8.74
C TRP A 558 4.31 24.51 8.67
N LEU A 559 5.12 24.32 9.71
CA LEU A 559 6.53 24.68 9.69
C LEU A 559 7.32 23.71 8.80
N GLU A 560 7.08 22.41 8.92
CA GLU A 560 7.66 21.37 8.07
C GLU A 560 7.39 21.65 6.58
N MET A 561 6.13 21.90 6.23
CA MET A 561 5.73 22.22 4.86
C MET A 561 6.33 23.52 4.29
N ASN A 562 6.82 24.43 5.13
CA ASN A 562 7.42 25.71 4.70
C ASN A 562 8.94 25.74 4.87
N GLY A 563 9.60 24.57 4.82
CA GLY A 563 11.05 24.45 4.74
C GLY A 563 11.78 24.29 6.08
N SER A 564 11.07 23.87 7.14
CA SER A 564 11.70 23.50 8.42
C SER A 564 11.75 21.98 8.56
N GLU A 565 12.86 21.35 8.20
CA GLU A 565 13.02 19.87 8.21
C GLU A 565 12.58 19.16 9.51
N ASP A 566 12.76 19.79 10.68
CA ASP A 566 12.55 19.19 12.02
C ASP A 566 11.31 19.70 12.79
N GLY A 567 10.51 20.61 12.22
CA GLY A 567 9.35 21.21 12.89
C GLY A 567 9.64 21.88 14.26
N ILE A 568 8.68 21.82 15.19
CA ILE A 568 8.79 22.22 16.62
C ILE A 568 9.32 21.06 17.47
N VAL A 569 9.03 19.81 17.09
CA VAL A 569 9.34 18.61 17.86
C VAL A 569 10.19 17.64 17.04
N SER A 570 11.51 17.69 17.23
CA SER A 570 12.46 16.82 16.51
C SER A 570 12.52 15.35 16.98
N ASN A 571 11.58 14.90 17.82
CA ASN A 571 11.55 13.51 18.27
C ASN A 571 10.45 12.75 17.53
N PHE A 572 10.85 11.90 16.59
CA PHE A 572 9.99 11.04 15.78
C PHE A 572 8.81 10.41 16.54
N PHE A 573 9.04 9.90 17.76
CA PHE A 573 7.95 9.26 18.52
C PHE A 573 6.92 10.27 19.03
N ILE A 574 7.37 11.45 19.48
CA ILE A 574 6.49 12.49 20.01
C ILE A 574 5.79 13.21 18.86
N GLU A 575 6.51 13.48 17.79
CA GLU A 575 6.02 14.04 16.52
C GLU A 575 4.93 13.13 15.93
N GLY A 576 5.21 11.83 15.76
CA GLY A 576 4.22 10.86 15.29
C GLY A 576 2.98 10.79 16.20
N LEU A 577 3.14 10.85 17.53
CA LEU A 577 2.01 10.88 18.45
C LEU A 577 1.18 12.17 18.32
N ILE A 578 1.83 13.32 18.13
CA ILE A 578 1.19 14.63 17.94
C ILE A 578 0.49 14.68 16.58
N GLY A 579 1.12 14.17 15.52
CA GLY A 579 0.54 14.04 14.18
C GLY A 579 -0.72 13.17 14.19
N ILE A 580 -0.71 12.05 14.94
CA ILE A 580 -1.88 11.17 15.05
C ILE A 580 -2.98 11.79 15.92
N ILE A 581 -2.67 12.26 17.14
CA ILE A 581 -3.68 12.68 18.13
C ILE A 581 -4.14 14.13 17.91
N GLY A 582 -3.26 14.98 17.39
CA GLY A 582 -3.43 16.41 17.21
C GLY A 582 -4.69 16.79 16.43
N PRO A 583 -4.92 16.23 15.22
CA PRO A 583 -6.12 16.50 14.44
C PRO A 583 -7.42 16.22 15.20
N PHE A 584 -7.51 15.11 15.95
CA PHE A 584 -8.70 14.81 16.76
C PHE A 584 -8.90 15.79 17.91
N ALA A 585 -7.81 16.15 18.59
CA ALA A 585 -7.86 17.09 19.69
C ALA A 585 -8.29 18.48 19.20
N LEU A 586 -7.78 18.90 18.03
CA LEU A 586 -8.19 20.13 17.36
C LEU A 586 -9.65 20.06 16.97
N TRP A 587 -10.10 18.95 16.42
CA TRP A 587 -11.45 18.81 15.92
C TRP A 587 -12.50 18.79 17.05
N ILE A 588 -12.29 17.95 18.06
CA ILE A 588 -13.17 17.87 19.24
C ILE A 588 -13.10 19.19 20.03
N GLY A 589 -11.91 19.71 20.27
CA GLY A 589 -11.70 20.96 21.00
C GLY A 589 -12.30 22.15 20.27
N GLY A 590 -12.01 22.28 18.98
CA GLY A 590 -12.47 23.32 18.08
C GLY A 590 -13.99 23.34 17.94
N ALA A 591 -14.63 22.20 17.66
CA ALA A 591 -16.08 22.13 17.55
C ALA A 591 -16.78 22.54 18.87
N LEU A 592 -16.28 22.09 20.02
CA LEU A 592 -16.84 22.42 21.33
C LEU A 592 -16.61 23.88 21.74
N LEU A 593 -15.49 24.49 21.36
CA LEU A 593 -15.20 25.91 21.61
C LEU A 593 -15.99 26.82 20.67
N LEU A 594 -15.94 26.55 19.36
CA LEU A 594 -16.64 27.32 18.32
C LEU A 594 -18.15 27.23 18.48
N GLY A 595 -18.70 26.05 18.83
CA GLY A 595 -20.13 25.91 19.13
C GLY A 595 -20.59 26.86 20.25
N ARG A 596 -19.74 27.08 21.25
CA ARG A 596 -20.03 28.01 22.37
C ARG A 596 -19.87 29.46 21.98
N ILE A 597 -18.90 29.78 21.14
CA ILE A 597 -18.74 31.11 20.55
C ILE A 597 -19.99 31.43 19.71
N GLY A 598 -20.46 30.47 18.91
CA GLY A 598 -21.71 30.55 18.17
C GLY A 598 -22.93 30.78 19.07
N ALA A 599 -23.00 30.11 20.22
CA ALA A 599 -24.06 30.34 21.21
C ALA A 599 -24.03 31.76 21.83
N LYS A 600 -22.87 32.42 21.85
CA LYS A 600 -22.73 33.84 22.19
C LYS A 600 -22.99 34.78 21.01
N GLY A 601 -23.24 34.27 19.81
CA GLY A 601 -23.53 35.02 18.59
C GLY A 601 -24.57 36.14 18.78
N PRO A 602 -25.71 35.93 19.46
CA PRO A 602 -26.67 36.99 19.76
C PRO A 602 -26.10 38.14 20.62
N GLN A 603 -25.15 37.86 21.52
CA GLN A 603 -24.47 38.86 22.35
C GLN A 603 -23.40 39.59 21.54
N ILE A 604 -22.67 38.88 20.67
CA ILE A 604 -21.68 39.45 19.75
C ILE A 604 -22.36 40.38 18.75
N MET A 605 -23.48 39.95 18.15
CA MET A 605 -24.31 40.78 17.27
C MET A 605 -24.87 42.00 18.00
N GLN A 606 -25.25 41.89 19.27
CA GLN A 606 -25.62 43.05 20.08
C GLN A 606 -24.44 44.00 20.33
N LEU A 607 -23.23 43.50 20.49
CA LEU A 607 -22.03 44.33 20.66
C LEU A 607 -21.72 45.11 19.38
N ILE A 608 -21.78 44.44 18.22
CA ILE A 608 -21.44 45.00 16.91
C ILE A 608 -22.56 45.90 16.38
N PHE A 609 -23.82 45.45 16.44
CA PHE A 609 -24.96 46.12 15.81
C PHE A 609 -25.89 46.85 16.80
N GLY A 610 -25.75 46.63 18.11
CA GLY A 610 -26.58 47.28 19.12
C GLY A 610 -26.26 48.76 19.37
N ARG A 611 -25.30 49.32 18.63
CA ARG A 611 -24.98 50.75 18.58
C ARG A 611 -25.76 51.50 17.48
N SER A 612 -26.39 50.82 16.53
CA SER A 612 -27.19 51.48 15.50
C SER A 612 -28.63 51.75 15.97
N PRO A 613 -29.19 52.95 15.74
CA PRO A 613 -30.53 53.31 16.21
C PRO A 613 -31.65 52.50 15.52
N ILE A 614 -31.37 51.88 14.37
CA ILE A 614 -32.32 51.09 13.57
C ILE A 614 -32.60 49.70 14.18
N LEU A 615 -31.71 49.16 15.03
CA LEU A 615 -31.80 47.79 15.55
C LEU A 615 -32.10 47.70 17.06
N ASN A 616 -32.49 48.82 17.69
CA ASN A 616 -32.83 48.85 19.12
C ASN A 616 -34.05 47.97 19.47
N ASP A 617 -34.98 47.75 18.55
CA ASP A 617 -36.11 46.84 18.76
C ASP A 617 -35.71 45.36 18.66
N VAL A 618 -34.69 45.03 17.85
CA VAL A 618 -34.09 43.68 17.74
C VAL A 618 -33.34 43.31 19.02
N LYS A 619 -32.77 44.30 19.72
CA LYS A 619 -32.11 44.15 21.02
C LYS A 619 -33.02 43.53 22.10
N ARG A 620 -34.34 43.73 22.01
CA ARG A 620 -35.33 43.14 22.94
C ARG A 620 -35.59 41.67 22.63
N GLY A 621 -35.53 41.26 21.36
CA GLY A 621 -35.63 39.86 20.93
C GLY A 621 -34.37 39.04 21.23
N LEU A 622 -33.19 39.65 21.11
CA LEU A 622 -31.91 38.99 21.36
C LEU A 622 -31.56 38.84 22.86
N LYS A 623 -32.23 39.57 23.76
CA LYS A 623 -32.00 39.53 25.23
C LYS A 623 -32.70 38.38 25.96
N GLY A 624 -33.61 37.65 25.30
CA GLY A 624 -34.63 36.86 25.99
C GLY A 624 -34.57 35.34 25.89
N SER A 625 -33.71 34.72 25.08
CA SER A 625 -33.83 33.25 24.92
C SER A 625 -32.95 32.49 25.91
N GLY A 626 -33.56 31.67 26.77
CA GLY A 626 -32.89 30.61 27.52
C GLY A 626 -32.33 29.47 26.63
N SER A 627 -32.11 29.75 25.34
CA SER A 627 -31.77 28.79 24.27
C SER A 627 -30.27 28.68 23.99
N ALA A 628 -29.41 29.36 24.74
CA ALA A 628 -27.96 29.29 24.51
C ALA A 628 -27.42 27.85 24.58
N GLU A 629 -28.03 26.97 25.40
CA GLU A 629 -27.64 25.56 25.49
C GLU A 629 -28.08 24.74 24.27
N SER A 630 -29.29 24.97 23.76
CA SER A 630 -29.80 24.28 22.56
C SER A 630 -29.12 24.77 21.29
N VAL A 631 -28.84 26.08 21.19
CA VAL A 631 -28.11 26.68 20.07
C VAL A 631 -26.66 26.22 20.06
N ASN A 632 -26.00 26.11 21.22
CA ASN A 632 -24.65 25.54 21.32
C ASN A 632 -24.60 24.12 20.76
N ARG A 633 -25.55 23.25 21.14
CA ARG A 633 -25.58 21.86 20.66
C ARG A 633 -25.84 21.76 19.16
N LEU A 634 -26.77 22.57 18.64
CA LEU A 634 -27.05 22.65 17.21
C LEU A 634 -25.81 23.13 16.44
N ALA A 635 -25.13 24.15 16.95
CA ALA A 635 -23.91 24.69 16.34
C ALA A 635 -22.79 23.65 16.32
N VAL A 636 -22.59 22.87 17.38
CA VAL A 636 -21.62 21.76 17.41
C VAL A 636 -21.96 20.74 16.33
N ILE A 637 -23.23 20.32 16.21
CA ILE A 637 -23.65 19.36 15.17
C ILE A 637 -23.35 19.92 13.78
N MET A 638 -23.74 21.17 13.49
CA MET A 638 -23.50 21.81 12.19
C MET A 638 -22.01 21.95 11.87
N LEU A 639 -21.18 22.32 12.85
CA LEU A 639 -19.73 22.44 12.67
C LEU A 639 -19.09 21.07 12.40
N LEU A 640 -19.48 20.03 13.14
CA LEU A 640 -18.99 18.68 12.93
C LEU A 640 -19.43 18.14 11.56
N THR A 641 -20.69 18.32 11.15
CA THR A 641 -21.16 17.89 9.82
C THR A 641 -20.41 18.58 8.70
N LEU A 642 -20.23 19.91 8.80
CA LEU A 642 -19.55 20.66 7.76
C LEU A 642 -18.09 20.22 7.66
N SER A 643 -17.43 20.03 8.81
CA SER A 643 -16.06 19.53 8.90
C SER A 643 -15.87 18.14 8.29
N ILE A 644 -16.79 17.20 8.54
CA ILE A 644 -16.74 15.85 7.94
C ILE A 644 -16.84 15.96 6.42
N VAL A 645 -17.82 16.73 5.93
CA VAL A 645 -18.04 16.88 4.49
C VAL A 645 -16.86 17.56 3.80
N THR A 646 -16.26 18.58 4.42
CA THR A 646 -15.06 19.22 3.87
C THR A 646 -13.86 18.27 3.87
N LEU A 647 -13.69 17.46 4.92
CA LEU A 647 -12.61 16.47 4.98
C LEU A 647 -12.77 15.41 3.89
N ALA A 648 -13.98 14.87 3.72
CA ALA A 648 -14.26 13.89 2.66
C ALA A 648 -14.04 14.48 1.25
N ALA A 649 -14.39 15.75 1.04
CA ALA A 649 -14.15 16.42 -0.23
C ALA A 649 -12.65 16.64 -0.51
N VAL A 650 -11.87 17.03 0.50
CA VAL A 650 -10.41 17.19 0.38
C VAL A 650 -9.74 15.84 0.16
N GLN A 651 -10.16 14.79 0.86
CA GLN A 651 -9.66 13.43 0.67
C GLN A 651 -9.94 12.91 -0.74
N GLY A 652 -11.17 13.09 -1.25
CA GLY A 652 -11.50 12.70 -2.62
C GLY A 652 -10.63 13.42 -3.65
N TYR A 653 -10.41 14.73 -3.48
CA TYR A 653 -9.55 15.51 -4.36
C TYR A 653 -8.07 15.11 -4.27
N THR A 654 -7.56 14.87 -3.05
CA THR A 654 -6.16 14.46 -2.85
C THR A 654 -5.90 13.05 -3.34
N GLY A 655 -6.85 12.12 -3.19
CA GLY A 655 -6.74 10.78 -3.77
C GLY A 655 -6.59 10.84 -5.30
N THR A 656 -7.49 11.55 -5.98
CA THR A 656 -7.37 11.74 -7.45
C THR A 656 -6.06 12.42 -7.85
N LEU A 657 -5.57 13.37 -7.05
CA LEU A 657 -4.29 14.01 -7.32
C LEU A 657 -3.12 13.04 -7.14
N VAL A 658 -3.17 12.13 -6.16
CA VAL A 658 -2.15 11.09 -5.98
C VAL A 658 -2.18 10.11 -7.15
N ASP A 659 -3.37 9.69 -7.59
CA ASP A 659 -3.51 8.82 -8.77
C ASP A 659 -2.94 9.51 -10.02
N GLU A 660 -3.27 10.78 -10.23
CA GLU A 660 -2.72 11.60 -11.32
C GLU A 660 -1.20 11.71 -11.22
N LYS A 661 -0.65 11.97 -10.03
CA LYS A 661 0.80 12.09 -9.82
C LYS A 661 1.52 10.75 -9.98
N THR A 662 0.89 9.65 -9.61
CA THR A 662 1.44 8.30 -9.79
C THR A 662 1.48 7.96 -11.28
N ALA A 663 0.39 8.21 -12.00
CA ALA A 663 0.35 8.05 -13.45
C ALA A 663 1.37 8.97 -14.16
N ASP A 664 1.46 10.23 -13.75
CA ASP A 664 2.47 11.18 -14.24
C ASP A 664 3.90 10.65 -13.99
N ALA A 665 4.17 10.05 -12.83
CA ALA A 665 5.48 9.52 -12.49
C ALA A 665 5.83 8.24 -13.27
N THR A 666 4.86 7.34 -13.47
CA THR A 666 5.07 6.09 -14.22
C THR A 666 5.25 6.35 -15.72
N VAL A 667 4.48 7.26 -16.32
CA VAL A 667 4.50 7.51 -17.77
C VAL A 667 5.43 8.65 -18.16
N GLY A 668 5.66 9.63 -17.26
CA GLY A 668 6.51 10.80 -17.47
C GLY A 668 6.00 11.81 -18.50
N SER A 669 4.90 11.51 -19.20
CA SER A 669 4.29 12.31 -20.27
C SER A 669 2.82 11.91 -20.45
N ASP A 670 2.11 12.48 -21.44
CA ASP A 670 0.76 12.00 -21.78
C ASP A 670 0.77 10.57 -22.33
N LEU A 671 1.87 10.14 -22.97
CA LEU A 671 2.02 8.82 -23.56
C LEU A 671 3.49 8.48 -23.78
N GLN A 672 3.96 7.38 -23.20
CA GLN A 672 5.30 6.82 -23.42
C GLN A 672 5.22 5.75 -24.52
N ILE A 673 6.06 5.85 -25.56
CA ILE A 673 6.19 4.81 -26.60
C ILE A 673 7.62 4.31 -26.59
N SER A 674 7.79 3.03 -26.25
CA SER A 674 9.02 2.32 -26.56
C SER A 674 8.91 1.77 -27.99
N THR A 675 9.92 2.04 -28.81
CA THR A 675 9.98 1.54 -30.18
C THR A 675 11.09 0.52 -30.30
N GLU A 676 10.76 -0.66 -30.81
CA GLU A 676 11.76 -1.72 -31.03
C GLU A 676 12.84 -1.31 -32.02
N GLN A 677 12.53 -0.48 -33.02
CA GLN A 677 13.47 -0.03 -34.06
C GLN A 677 13.68 1.49 -33.98
N ASP A 678 14.84 1.95 -34.45
CA ASP A 678 15.13 3.38 -34.59
C ASP A 678 14.12 4.04 -35.55
N ILE A 679 13.14 4.73 -34.96
CA ILE A 679 12.09 5.41 -35.69
C ILE A 679 12.28 6.91 -35.52
N ASN A 680 12.37 7.61 -36.65
CA ASN A 680 12.42 9.07 -36.65
C ASN A 680 11.17 9.66 -36.00
N SER A 681 11.33 10.72 -35.21
CA SER A 681 10.23 11.43 -34.54
C SER A 681 9.07 11.79 -35.48
N THR A 682 9.36 12.15 -36.73
CA THR A 682 8.32 12.46 -37.73
C THR A 682 7.45 11.25 -38.10
N ALA A 683 8.05 10.06 -38.19
CA ALA A 683 7.33 8.84 -38.49
C ALA A 683 6.46 8.41 -37.29
N LEU A 684 7.02 8.48 -36.08
CA LEU A 684 6.29 8.20 -34.84
C LEU A 684 5.10 9.16 -34.65
N LEU A 685 5.32 10.47 -34.84
CA LEU A 685 4.25 11.46 -34.79
C LEU A 685 3.19 11.26 -35.87
N SER A 686 3.56 10.73 -37.04
CA SER A 686 2.59 10.39 -38.10
C SER A 686 1.72 9.19 -37.73
N LEU A 687 2.30 8.20 -37.03
CA LEU A 687 1.59 7.04 -36.50
C LEU A 687 0.59 7.46 -35.41
N VAL A 688 1.05 8.25 -34.43
CA VAL A 688 0.18 8.75 -33.36
C VAL A 688 -0.96 9.62 -33.92
N ASN A 689 -0.68 10.44 -34.94
CA ASN A 689 -1.70 11.25 -35.63
C ASN A 689 -2.77 10.41 -36.34
N GLU A 690 -2.52 9.15 -36.68
CA GLU A 690 -3.54 8.26 -37.26
C GLU A 690 -4.60 7.86 -36.23
N PHE A 691 -4.21 7.80 -34.95
CA PHE A 691 -5.07 7.42 -33.82
C PHE A 691 -5.59 8.63 -33.03
N ALA A 692 -5.02 9.82 -33.24
CA ALA A 692 -5.44 11.05 -32.58
C ALA A 692 -6.61 11.74 -33.29
N ASP A 693 -7.47 12.41 -32.52
CA ASP A 693 -8.53 13.25 -33.06
C ASP A 693 -7.96 14.46 -33.84
N ALA A 694 -8.70 14.96 -34.83
CA ALA A 694 -8.24 16.02 -35.74
C ALA A 694 -7.87 17.37 -35.07
N ASP A 695 -8.22 17.54 -33.79
CA ASP A 695 -7.92 18.75 -32.99
C ASP A 695 -6.67 18.58 -32.09
N VAL A 696 -6.01 17.41 -32.09
CA VAL A 696 -4.82 17.12 -31.28
C VAL A 696 -3.58 17.19 -32.17
N THR A 697 -2.56 17.94 -31.73
CA THR A 697 -1.24 17.99 -32.39
C THR A 697 -0.20 17.32 -31.50
N PRO A 698 0.24 16.09 -31.81
CA PRO A 698 1.22 15.39 -31.00
C PRO A 698 2.59 16.07 -31.12
N VAL A 699 3.29 16.15 -29.99
CA VAL A 699 4.69 16.60 -29.87
C VAL A 699 5.43 15.48 -29.15
N ALA A 700 6.66 15.18 -29.58
CA ALA A 700 7.45 14.10 -29.02
C ALA A 700 8.87 14.58 -28.73
N THR A 701 9.45 14.05 -27.66
CA THR A 701 10.86 14.20 -27.29
C THR A 701 11.43 12.82 -27.01
N SER A 702 12.74 12.64 -27.18
CA SER A 702 13.47 11.45 -26.77
C SER A 702 14.29 11.78 -25.52
N VAL A 703 14.37 10.85 -24.57
CA VAL A 703 15.24 10.95 -23.40
C VAL A 703 16.28 9.84 -23.51
N PRO A 704 17.46 10.12 -24.08
CA PRO A 704 18.52 9.13 -24.14
C PRO A 704 19.15 8.97 -22.76
N GLU A 705 19.60 7.75 -22.49
CA GLU A 705 20.30 7.36 -21.29
C GLU A 705 21.76 7.12 -21.65
N ILE A 706 22.67 7.75 -20.91
CA ILE A 706 24.10 7.58 -21.10
C ILE A 706 24.78 7.36 -19.76
N THR A 707 25.79 6.50 -19.73
CA THR A 707 26.59 6.27 -18.54
C THR A 707 27.75 7.27 -18.49
N LEU A 708 27.79 8.07 -17.43
CA LEU A 708 28.83 9.09 -17.21
C LEU A 708 29.63 8.78 -15.95
N ALA A 709 30.94 8.97 -15.99
CA ALA A 709 31.80 8.91 -14.80
C ALA A 709 32.46 10.26 -14.54
N ASP A 710 32.76 10.58 -13.28
CA ASP A 710 33.58 11.74 -12.94
C ASP A 710 35.02 11.53 -13.45
N GLU A 711 35.61 12.55 -14.10
CA GLU A 711 37.02 12.56 -14.51
C GLU A 711 37.98 12.28 -13.32
N GLN A 712 37.59 12.64 -12.10
CA GLN A 712 38.37 12.39 -10.88
C GLN A 712 38.31 10.92 -10.41
N GLY A 713 37.52 10.08 -11.08
CA GLY A 713 37.22 8.70 -10.71
C GLY A 713 36.03 8.59 -9.75
N GLY A 714 35.37 7.44 -9.73
CA GLY A 714 34.15 7.20 -8.96
C GLY A 714 33.28 6.15 -9.63
N ASP A 715 32.06 6.01 -9.15
CA ASP A 715 31.07 5.12 -9.77
C ASP A 715 30.60 5.71 -11.10
N SER A 716 30.26 4.82 -12.03
CA SER A 716 29.60 5.20 -13.27
C SER A 716 28.11 5.45 -13.00
N LEU A 717 27.60 6.60 -13.41
CA LEU A 717 26.25 7.05 -13.13
C LEU A 717 25.41 7.03 -14.41
N GLN A 718 24.27 6.35 -14.37
CA GLN A 718 23.24 6.47 -15.40
C GLN A 718 22.73 7.91 -15.42
N THR A 719 22.86 8.57 -16.57
CA THR A 719 22.52 9.97 -16.76
C THR A 719 21.50 10.11 -17.88
N PHE A 720 20.36 10.73 -17.54
CA PHE A 720 19.32 11.08 -18.50
C PHE A 720 19.65 12.43 -19.14
N VAL A 721 19.77 12.47 -20.47
CA VAL A 721 20.03 13.72 -21.18
C VAL A 721 18.71 14.34 -21.65
N LEU A 722 18.52 15.60 -21.30
CA LEU A 722 17.32 16.35 -21.67
C LEU A 722 17.60 17.21 -22.90
N PHE A 723 16.98 16.87 -24.04
CA PHE A 723 17.07 17.69 -25.25
C PHE A 723 16.17 18.93 -25.19
N ASP A 724 16.48 19.93 -26.02
CA ASP A 724 15.68 21.15 -26.16
C ASP A 724 14.22 20.84 -26.52
N GLY A 725 13.28 21.56 -25.88
CA GLY A 725 11.84 21.40 -26.12
C GLY A 725 11.18 20.26 -25.33
N ASN A 726 11.87 19.67 -24.36
CA ASN A 726 11.28 18.69 -23.44
C ASN A 726 10.19 19.27 -22.52
N GLU A 727 10.18 20.59 -22.28
CA GLU A 727 9.30 21.26 -21.31
C GLU A 727 7.81 21.11 -21.63
N ASP A 728 7.49 21.00 -22.92
CA ASP A 728 6.12 20.88 -23.42
C ASP A 728 5.65 19.41 -23.54
N VAL A 729 6.56 18.44 -23.34
CA VAL A 729 6.31 17.00 -23.52
C VAL A 729 6.42 16.22 -22.21
N LEU A 730 7.49 16.43 -21.45
CA LEU A 730 7.72 15.77 -20.16
C LEU A 730 6.94 16.46 -19.05
N ARG A 731 6.33 15.66 -18.18
CA ARG A 731 5.58 16.15 -17.01
C ARG A 731 6.54 16.46 -15.87
N TRP A 732 6.97 17.70 -15.78
CA TRP A 732 7.76 18.19 -14.65
C TRP A 732 6.88 18.50 -13.43
N SER A 733 7.07 17.76 -12.34
CA SER A 733 6.44 18.07 -11.04
C SER A 733 7.37 18.92 -10.18
N GLU A 734 6.80 19.72 -9.25
CA GLU A 734 7.58 20.48 -8.26
C GLU A 734 8.39 19.57 -7.32
N GLN A 735 8.07 18.27 -7.24
CA GLN A 735 8.83 17.30 -6.43
C GLN A 735 10.01 16.68 -7.19
N SER A 736 9.97 16.69 -8.53
CA SER A 736 10.99 16.07 -9.39
C SER A 736 12.12 17.02 -9.80
N ILE A 737 12.05 18.29 -9.41
CA ILE A 737 13.02 19.32 -9.75
C ILE A 737 13.43 20.12 -8.51
N PRO A 738 14.66 20.66 -8.46
CA PRO A 738 15.07 21.51 -7.36
C PRO A 738 14.40 22.89 -7.44
N GLY A 739 13.91 23.34 -6.29
CA GLY A 739 13.27 24.62 -6.09
C GLY A 739 11.83 24.69 -6.61
N THR A 740 11.17 25.82 -6.36
CA THR A 740 9.72 25.95 -6.54
C THR A 740 9.27 26.35 -7.96
N SER A 741 10.13 26.23 -8.98
CA SER A 741 9.86 26.82 -10.31
C SER A 741 10.44 25.97 -11.45
N ILE A 742 9.54 25.32 -12.20
CA ILE A 742 9.87 24.51 -13.39
C ILE A 742 10.67 25.31 -14.40
N SER A 743 10.21 26.52 -14.76
CA SER A 743 10.92 27.34 -15.74
C SER A 743 12.34 27.67 -15.31
N SER A 744 12.57 27.88 -14.01
CA SER A 744 13.90 28.20 -13.49
C SER A 744 14.82 26.99 -13.46
N ALA A 745 14.30 25.81 -13.15
CA ALA A 745 15.04 24.55 -13.23
C ALA A 745 15.39 24.21 -14.69
N MET A 746 14.44 24.36 -15.63
CA MET A 746 14.67 24.16 -17.06
C MET A 746 15.68 25.17 -17.62
N ASP A 747 15.57 26.45 -17.26
CA ASP A 747 16.58 27.46 -17.58
C ASP A 747 17.96 27.02 -17.04
N GLY A 748 18.01 26.45 -15.83
CA GLY A 748 19.22 25.87 -15.25
C GLY A 748 19.80 24.75 -16.11
N TYR A 749 19.00 23.75 -16.46
CA TYR A 749 19.41 22.62 -17.30
C TYR A 749 19.87 23.08 -18.69
N SER A 750 19.18 24.03 -19.31
CA SER A 750 19.56 24.59 -20.62
C SER A 750 20.91 25.33 -20.60
N ASN A 751 21.38 25.74 -19.42
CA ASN A 751 22.68 26.41 -19.23
C ASN A 751 23.75 25.44 -18.70
N ASN A 752 23.71 24.16 -19.12
CA ASN A 752 24.60 23.08 -18.66
C ASN A 752 24.50 22.79 -17.15
N GLY A 753 23.36 23.08 -16.53
CA GLY A 753 23.06 22.65 -15.16
C GLY A 753 22.65 21.18 -15.12
N PHE A 754 22.84 20.53 -13.97
CA PHE A 754 22.39 19.16 -13.72
C PHE A 754 21.83 19.03 -12.31
N THR A 755 21.11 17.94 -12.08
CA THR A 755 20.64 17.52 -10.75
C THR A 755 21.03 16.07 -10.52
N ALA A 756 21.20 15.72 -9.25
CA ALA A 756 21.59 14.40 -8.82
C ALA A 756 20.72 14.00 -7.64
N GLY A 757 20.27 12.74 -7.62
CA GLY A 757 19.63 12.14 -6.46
C GLY A 757 20.59 12.04 -5.27
N GLN A 758 20.09 11.69 -4.08
CA GLN A 758 20.89 11.66 -2.86
C GLN A 758 22.12 10.73 -2.97
N ASP A 759 21.97 9.56 -3.56
CA ASP A 759 23.04 8.57 -3.72
C ASP A 759 24.07 8.99 -4.77
N SER A 760 23.61 9.47 -5.94
CA SER A 760 24.49 10.03 -6.97
C SER A 760 25.24 11.26 -6.43
N ALA A 761 24.57 12.12 -5.65
CA ALA A 761 25.18 13.25 -4.97
C ALA A 761 26.23 12.80 -3.94
N TYR A 762 26.03 11.65 -3.28
CA TYR A 762 27.02 11.09 -2.36
C TYR A 762 28.27 10.63 -3.09
N SER A 763 28.12 9.91 -4.21
CA SER A 763 29.25 9.46 -5.03
C SER A 763 30.01 10.64 -5.62
N LEU A 764 29.29 11.69 -6.06
CA LEU A 764 29.86 12.93 -6.62
C LEU A 764 30.35 13.96 -5.59
N ASP A 765 30.34 13.63 -4.29
CA ASP A 765 30.72 14.55 -3.19
C ASP A 765 29.98 15.91 -3.24
N LEU A 766 28.71 15.89 -3.65
CA LEU A 766 27.83 17.04 -3.73
C LEU A 766 27.12 17.31 -2.40
N PRO A 767 26.86 18.58 -2.03
CA PRO A 767 26.01 18.90 -0.87
C PRO A 767 24.57 18.39 -1.06
N GLY A 768 23.91 17.97 0.03
CA GLY A 768 22.59 17.31 -0.01
C GLY A 768 22.63 15.78 0.06
N SER A 769 23.83 15.19 0.09
CA SER A 769 24.07 13.73 0.18
C SER A 769 24.15 13.18 1.61
N ASP A 770 23.71 13.94 2.62
CA ASP A 770 23.95 13.69 4.07
C ASP A 770 25.43 13.59 4.51
N ARG A 771 26.37 13.74 3.58
CA ARG A 771 27.81 13.74 3.83
C ARG A 771 28.26 15.10 4.36
N GLY A 772 28.88 15.12 5.54
CA GLY A 772 29.44 16.34 6.14
C GLY A 772 28.56 17.06 7.18
N GLY A 773 27.43 16.45 7.57
CA GLY A 773 26.54 16.98 8.62
C GLY A 773 25.82 18.28 8.23
N ASP A 774 25.31 19.02 9.23
CA ASP A 774 24.45 20.20 9.06
C ASP A 774 25.02 21.28 8.08
N GLU A 775 26.34 21.34 7.89
CA GLU A 775 26.98 22.32 7.00
C GLU A 775 26.72 22.03 5.51
N ASN A 776 26.62 20.75 5.13
CA ASN A 776 26.39 20.28 3.77
C ASN A 776 24.94 19.93 3.47
N ARG A 777 24.03 20.13 4.44
CA ARG A 777 22.60 19.95 4.23
C ARG A 777 22.10 20.93 3.16
N LEU A 778 21.33 20.43 2.21
CA LEU A 778 20.70 21.24 1.16
C LEU A 778 19.19 21.09 1.32
N ASP A 779 18.48 22.21 1.47
CA ASP A 779 17.02 22.23 1.35
C ASP A 779 16.65 22.22 -0.15
N ASP A 780 15.36 22.18 -0.47
CA ASP A 780 14.85 22.23 -1.86
C ASP A 780 15.12 23.59 -2.54
N VAL A 781 16.32 23.77 -3.08
CA VAL A 781 16.81 25.03 -3.65
C VAL A 781 17.62 24.79 -4.92
N LEU A 782 17.31 25.56 -5.96
CA LEU A 782 18.14 25.66 -7.15
C LEU A 782 19.37 26.54 -6.89
N LEU A 783 20.56 25.93 -6.87
CA LEU A 783 21.82 26.63 -6.67
C LEU A 783 22.23 27.43 -7.92
N GLN A 784 22.82 28.61 -7.71
CA GLN A 784 23.37 29.41 -8.81
C GLN A 784 24.82 29.02 -9.10
N PRO A 785 25.30 29.21 -10.35
CA PRO A 785 26.70 29.02 -10.69
C PRO A 785 27.61 29.89 -9.79
N GLY A 786 28.52 29.26 -9.05
CA GLY A 786 29.47 29.92 -8.15
C GLY A 786 29.00 30.11 -6.70
N ASP A 787 27.85 29.54 -6.32
CA ASP A 787 27.48 29.36 -4.90
C ASP A 787 28.55 28.53 -4.17
N GLU A 788 28.77 28.78 -2.87
CA GLU A 788 29.70 28.01 -2.03
C GLU A 788 29.36 26.51 -2.01
N LYS A 789 28.07 26.17 -2.21
CA LYS A 789 27.58 24.80 -2.32
C LYS A 789 27.48 24.28 -3.76
N SER A 790 27.67 25.13 -4.78
CA SER A 790 27.72 24.68 -6.18
C SER A 790 29.07 24.04 -6.51
N ARG A 791 29.07 23.05 -7.40
CA ARG A 791 30.28 22.39 -7.92
C ARG A 791 30.20 22.30 -9.43
N GLU A 792 31.36 22.43 -10.06
CA GLU A 792 31.54 22.15 -11.49
C GLU A 792 32.20 20.78 -11.58
N ILE A 793 31.55 19.84 -12.27
CA ILE A 793 32.01 18.47 -12.45
C ILE A 793 32.24 18.24 -13.93
N THR A 794 33.34 17.59 -14.27
CA THR A 794 33.65 17.17 -15.63
C THR A 794 33.35 15.69 -15.74
N PHE A 795 32.33 15.35 -16.51
CA PHE A 795 31.97 13.98 -16.81
C PHE A 795 32.69 13.48 -18.05
N VAL A 796 33.14 12.23 -18.00
CA VAL A 796 33.67 11.50 -19.14
C VAL A 796 32.68 10.40 -19.54
N TRP A 797 32.48 10.25 -20.85
CA TRP A 797 31.77 9.13 -21.46
C TRP A 797 32.82 8.17 -22.07
N GLU A 798 32.52 6.88 -22.14
CA GLU A 798 33.32 5.78 -22.73
C GLU A 798 34.46 5.16 -21.89
N ASP A 799 34.42 3.82 -21.80
CA ASP A 799 35.60 2.97 -21.67
C ASP A 799 36.28 2.85 -23.04
N ILE A 800 37.57 3.19 -23.12
CA ILE A 800 38.30 3.26 -24.39
C ILE A 800 38.73 1.85 -24.82
N GLN A 801 37.92 1.19 -25.66
CA GLN A 801 38.30 -0.07 -26.31
C GLN A 801 38.72 0.13 -27.77
N PHE A 802 39.99 -0.16 -28.07
CA PHE A 802 40.52 -0.09 -29.44
C PHE A 802 40.29 -1.42 -30.19
N ASN A 803 39.34 -1.44 -31.13
CA ASN A 803 39.19 -2.55 -32.07
C ASN A 803 39.90 -2.26 -33.40
N PHE A 804 41.10 -2.82 -33.59
CA PHE A 804 41.88 -2.63 -34.81
C PHE A 804 41.42 -3.58 -35.92
N THR A 805 40.51 -3.12 -36.79
CA THR A 805 40.24 -3.82 -38.05
C THR A 805 41.21 -3.38 -39.15
N SER A 806 41.72 -4.33 -39.94
CA SER A 806 42.66 -4.02 -41.02
C SER A 806 41.94 -3.33 -42.18
N GLY A 807 42.28 -2.06 -42.48
CA GLY A 807 41.85 -1.43 -43.75
C GLY A 807 41.64 0.09 -43.78
N GLY A 808 41.87 0.84 -42.70
CA GLY A 808 41.47 2.26 -42.65
C GLY A 808 42.58 3.32 -42.77
N SER A 809 43.83 3.02 -42.42
CA SER A 809 44.90 4.03 -42.34
C SER A 809 46.29 3.42 -42.58
N GLU A 810 47.21 4.18 -43.19
CA GLU A 810 48.65 3.84 -43.23
C GLU A 810 49.39 4.32 -41.96
N GLU A 811 48.70 5.03 -41.06
CA GLU A 811 49.28 5.45 -39.78
C GLU A 811 49.31 4.28 -38.80
N SER A 812 50.51 3.96 -38.33
CA SER A 812 50.80 2.79 -37.50
C SER A 812 50.82 3.10 -36.01
N ASP A 813 50.77 4.38 -35.64
CA ASP A 813 50.70 4.85 -34.26
C ASP A 813 49.22 5.09 -33.85
N PRO A 814 48.63 4.23 -33.00
CA PRO A 814 47.26 4.40 -32.51
C PRO A 814 47.06 5.72 -31.77
N LEU A 815 48.11 6.21 -31.10
CA LEU A 815 48.05 7.45 -30.33
C LEU A 815 47.98 8.68 -31.22
N ALA A 816 48.61 8.62 -32.41
CA ALA A 816 48.56 9.69 -33.40
C ALA A 816 47.18 9.75 -34.10
N LEU A 817 46.54 8.60 -34.32
CA LEU A 817 45.16 8.53 -34.81
C LEU A 817 44.17 9.05 -33.75
N PHE A 818 44.38 8.67 -32.49
CA PHE A 818 43.61 9.17 -31.36
C PHE A 818 43.75 10.70 -31.20
N GLU A 819 44.97 11.25 -31.20
CA GLU A 819 45.17 12.71 -31.16
C GLU A 819 44.51 13.43 -32.34
N ALA A 820 44.54 12.85 -33.54
CA ALA A 820 43.87 13.44 -34.70
C ALA A 820 42.33 13.42 -34.58
N TYR A 821 41.77 12.40 -33.94
CA TYR A 821 40.35 12.27 -33.65
C TYR A 821 39.91 13.19 -32.50
N THR A 822 40.65 13.23 -31.40
CA THR A 822 40.35 14.14 -30.27
C THR A 822 40.44 15.60 -30.68
N LEU A 823 41.35 15.96 -31.59
CA LEU A 823 41.40 17.31 -32.20
C LEU A 823 40.14 17.68 -33.02
N LEU A 824 39.36 16.71 -33.48
CA LEU A 824 38.05 16.95 -34.10
C LEU A 824 36.92 17.10 -33.07
N MET A 825 37.07 16.46 -31.90
CA MET A 825 36.10 16.50 -30.78
C MET A 825 36.27 17.73 -29.88
N ASP A 826 37.49 18.26 -29.74
CA ASP A 826 37.83 19.45 -28.92
C ASP A 826 37.26 20.79 -29.45
N ALA A 827 36.42 20.73 -30.49
CA ALA A 827 35.74 21.91 -31.00
C ALA A 827 34.50 22.22 -30.13
N ASP A 828 34.40 23.44 -29.63
CA ASP A 828 33.19 23.92 -28.96
C ASP A 828 32.04 24.02 -29.97
N TRP A 829 31.08 23.08 -29.89
CA TRP A 829 29.91 23.02 -30.76
C TRP A 829 28.70 23.81 -30.22
N SER A 830 28.83 24.43 -29.05
CA SER A 830 27.75 25.21 -28.46
C SER A 830 27.44 26.44 -29.33
N GLY A 831 26.19 26.53 -29.82
CA GLY A 831 25.76 27.62 -30.72
C GLY A 831 25.98 27.38 -32.21
N LEU A 832 26.28 26.14 -32.65
CA LEU A 832 26.36 25.79 -34.07
C LEU A 832 24.97 25.90 -34.74
N ASN A 833 24.75 26.97 -35.51
CA ASN A 833 23.50 27.17 -36.23
C ASN A 833 23.47 26.39 -37.56
N LEU A 834 22.81 25.23 -37.55
CA LEU A 834 22.65 24.34 -38.70
C LEU A 834 21.42 24.66 -39.58
N SER A 835 20.70 25.75 -39.31
CA SER A 835 19.52 26.10 -40.09
C SER A 835 19.89 26.33 -41.57
N ASN A 836 19.29 25.53 -42.46
CA ASN A 836 19.50 25.47 -43.92
C ASN A 836 20.67 24.61 -44.43
N GLN A 837 21.26 23.74 -43.61
CA GLN A 837 22.15 22.70 -44.12
C GLN A 837 21.36 21.45 -44.52
N ASP A 838 21.76 20.82 -45.63
CA ASP A 838 21.25 19.52 -46.06
C ASP A 838 22.00 18.43 -45.28
N LEU A 839 21.33 17.88 -44.27
CA LEU A 839 21.90 16.92 -43.31
C LEU A 839 21.61 15.46 -43.71
N ASN A 840 21.07 15.22 -44.91
CA ASN A 840 20.52 13.92 -45.32
C ASN A 840 21.54 12.77 -45.47
N GLU A 841 22.84 13.04 -45.44
CA GLU A 841 23.89 12.02 -45.57
C GLU A 841 24.86 12.00 -44.38
N ARG A 842 24.46 12.56 -43.22
CA ARG A 842 25.25 12.41 -42.01
C ARG A 842 24.85 11.12 -41.30
N ASP A 843 25.79 10.19 -41.26
CA ASP A 843 25.80 9.11 -40.27
C ASP A 843 25.98 9.76 -38.89
N LEU A 844 25.00 9.57 -38.01
CA LEU A 844 24.93 10.24 -36.71
C LEU A 844 25.38 9.34 -35.56
N GLY A 845 25.93 8.17 -35.87
CA GLY A 845 26.08 7.11 -34.88
C GLY A 845 24.81 6.29 -34.85
#